data_AF-A0A2T0T077-F1
#
_entry.id   AF-A0A2T0T077-F1
#
_cell.length_a   1.000
_cell.length_b   1.000
_cell.length_c   1.000
_cell.angle_alpha   90.00
_cell.angle_beta   90.00
_cell.angle_gamma   90.00
#
_symmetry.space_group_name_H-M   'P 1'
#
loop_
_entity.id
_entity.type
_entity.pdbx_description
1 polymer ?
#
loop_
_entity_poly.entity_id
_entity_poly.type
_entity_poly.pdbx_seq_one_letter_code
_entity_poly.pdbx_strand_id
1 'polypeptide(L)'
;MPAGTKNPFRRRRPDRPPVVWRLPAAIGVGLLIAASAFAGPGTGPDIALAAGTVTAGCNGGTYTTYVVPAGATSLQVDITGAKGNSGDDRAGGGTGGRVVATIPVTPLETLHLVVGCQGGQGYHYGTWGGDGAGGPAGCSNYAGGANGGGSSAVLRQGTVLVEAGGGGGGGGDGCYGHGGTGGGGGAYGGADGGGVGAGGGGGAGGVESGTGGHGGNARGGTSGGGGGGGGGGCQGGSGGAGAGIGGGGGGGGGGGTSCAPGAVKQAYQGAAQEGNGRVIVDANALEVTTTAVVVDSNSTEHDDIGDEVEYTVEVRNTGSRKVSDVALLATVDPDTRTPLSLSCMPGSTTMEAGTKLTCTGWYELRGADFTRGSVTSSVTASGAVPSVDGQQPGAAISATNLKTVELEDTSAVSAEFEATSVTDRNGNGVNDAGDTVNYRLRATNSGSSTLADVGATGAVAGATTTPLDFRCDPAQPARLPLSATMVCTAVYTITAADVDTPSATVTATASVTGKGRAGTGKAVGSSPDSVETRLTPRPKLATSLSVAGVVDVNTNGRTDVGDRIDYSAVATNTGTVTLTGVAVSAAVADPAGPAPALTCQPVAPATVAPSATMTCTGSYTVTQADVDEGEVTATATSTGLARDGETVESPQAQVVTKLSTASALVAAVSVSAVDDANANGRVDAGERITYAVTATNTGAVTLADVRVAGELTAPASPEPGLTCSPTEPAKLASGTAMSCTGTYVVTQADVDSGSVVYAVTATGTSPDRESVASAKVPVRTDLVRASALVVTAATGGIADTNANSVTDAGDVISYSVEVTNAGTVSLDKVAAVTSVVAPAGPAPVLACSAADPVTLAPKGKLTCTGEYTVTQSDVDSGSVVVAASASAVDPAGAPVTVGPAQVTTEMVKKGAMSATASVSSIEDRNSNTRNDPGDVLVYSVVVTNTGALTLDAVQVAAGLTAPAGPEPALSCLPAAPGVLAPAATMTCGGSYTITAQDAGAGVVENVVSVTATTPDGTPVAVAASAVRTAVEQTVGGTGPDGSPEGEQPGGNPDGSPGRANTPGGLAYTGQGGLGPLLALGGATLLLGGALVLVSRRAGKRRA
;
A
#
# COMPACT_ATOMS: atom_id res chain seq x y z
N MET A 1 -43.45 -20.01 -16.81
CA MET A 1 -43.19 -21.09 -17.80
C MET A 1 -42.27 -20.53 -18.87
N PRO A 2 -41.51 -21.36 -19.62
CA PRO A 2 -41.19 -22.78 -19.42
C PRO A 2 -39.68 -22.97 -19.11
N ALA A 3 -39.10 -24.17 -18.98
CA ALA A 3 -39.48 -25.40 -18.27
C ALA A 3 -38.24 -26.33 -18.27
N GLY A 4 -37.98 -27.15 -17.23
CA GLY A 4 -36.72 -27.91 -17.16
C GLY A 4 -36.57 -28.90 -16.01
N THR A 5 -37.50 -29.84 -15.84
CA THR A 5 -37.41 -30.91 -14.83
C THR A 5 -36.54 -32.08 -15.30
N LYS A 6 -35.72 -32.69 -14.40
CA LYS A 6 -35.58 -34.16 -14.29
C LYS A 6 -34.75 -34.64 -13.08
N ASN A 7 -35.41 -35.47 -12.28
CA ASN A 7 -34.89 -36.63 -11.53
C ASN A 7 -35.77 -37.83 -12.03
N PRO A 8 -35.56 -39.13 -11.72
CA PRO A 8 -34.42 -39.82 -11.09
C PRO A 8 -33.96 -41.06 -11.88
N PHE A 9 -33.01 -41.86 -11.33
CA PHE A 9 -32.94 -43.31 -11.67
C PHE A 9 -32.37 -44.19 -10.54
N ARG A 10 -32.72 -45.48 -10.55
CA ARG A 10 -32.29 -46.54 -9.60
C ARG A 10 -31.91 -47.82 -10.37
N ARG A 11 -30.85 -48.52 -9.93
CA ARG A 11 -30.54 -49.99 -9.97
C ARG A 11 -29.02 -50.19 -10.16
N ARG A 12 -28.32 -51.24 -9.70
CA ARG A 12 -28.46 -52.31 -8.68
C ARG A 12 -27.25 -53.26 -8.88
N ARG A 13 -26.24 -53.26 -7.99
CA ARG A 13 -25.34 -54.41 -7.61
C ARG A 13 -24.54 -55.15 -8.73
N PRO A 14 -23.61 -56.07 -8.40
CA PRO A 14 -23.07 -56.47 -7.09
C PRO A 14 -21.55 -56.21 -6.92
N ASP A 15 -21.02 -56.37 -5.69
CA ASP A 15 -20.12 -57.49 -5.39
C ASP A 15 -19.93 -57.74 -3.87
N ARG A 16 -19.15 -58.78 -3.52
CA ARG A 16 -18.85 -59.35 -2.19
C ARG A 16 -17.34 -59.77 -2.17
N PRO A 17 -16.69 -60.19 -1.05
CA PRO A 17 -17.25 -60.65 0.24
C PRO A 17 -16.57 -60.09 1.51
N PRO A 18 -17.09 -60.43 2.72
CA PRO A 18 -16.31 -60.48 3.96
C PRO A 18 -15.62 -61.85 4.15
N VAL A 19 -14.52 -61.90 4.92
CA VAL A 19 -13.75 -63.13 5.23
C VAL A 19 -14.11 -63.66 6.64
N VAL A 20 -14.06 -64.99 6.83
CA VAL A 20 -14.38 -65.71 8.08
C VAL A 20 -13.44 -66.94 8.23
N TRP A 21 -13.26 -67.45 9.46
CA TRP A 21 -12.50 -68.67 9.86
C TRP A 21 -10.97 -68.48 10.00
N ARG A 22 -10.20 -69.17 10.88
CA ARG A 22 -10.43 -70.15 12.00
C ARG A 22 -9.26 -69.96 13.02
N LEU A 23 -9.42 -70.12 14.35
CA LEU A 23 -9.39 -71.38 15.15
C LEU A 23 -8.21 -72.32 14.81
N PRO A 24 -7.41 -72.78 15.80
CA PRO A 24 -7.80 -73.82 16.78
C PRO A 24 -7.25 -73.58 18.21
N ALA A 25 -7.38 -74.45 19.22
CA ALA A 25 -8.47 -75.33 19.67
C ALA A 25 -8.15 -75.91 21.08
N ALA A 26 -9.18 -76.41 21.76
CA ALA A 26 -9.19 -77.46 22.81
C ALA A 26 -8.06 -77.58 23.86
N ILE A 27 -8.46 -77.63 25.14
CA ILE A 27 -8.39 -78.83 26.01
C ILE A 27 -9.41 -78.63 27.14
N GLY A 28 -10.03 -79.72 27.63
CA GLY A 28 -10.92 -79.69 28.79
C GLY A 28 -10.50 -80.75 29.82
N VAL A 29 -10.47 -80.37 31.10
CA VAL A 29 -10.27 -81.25 32.26
C VAL A 29 -11.17 -80.73 33.39
N GLY A 30 -11.83 -81.63 34.12
CA GLY A 30 -12.62 -81.29 35.31
C GLY A 30 -11.93 -81.77 36.59
N LEU A 31 -11.85 -80.89 37.60
CA LEU A 31 -11.40 -81.13 38.98
C LEU A 31 -11.91 -79.91 39.79
N LEU A 32 -12.54 -79.99 40.95
CA LEU A 32 -12.65 -81.04 41.99
C LEU A 32 -11.39 -81.24 42.85
N ILE A 33 -10.85 -80.11 43.34
CA ILE A 33 -9.96 -79.99 44.51
C ILE A 33 -10.59 -78.88 45.39
N ALA A 34 -10.96 -79.01 46.66
CA ALA A 34 -10.50 -79.79 47.83
C ALA A 34 -9.48 -79.08 48.74
N ALA A 35 -10.02 -78.52 49.83
CA ALA A 35 -9.41 -78.23 51.14
C ALA A 35 -7.94 -77.74 51.25
N SER A 36 -7.79 -76.50 51.72
CA SER A 36 -6.70 -76.05 52.61
C SER A 36 -7.27 -74.87 53.42
N ALA A 37 -7.52 -74.91 54.74
CA ALA A 37 -6.87 -75.58 55.88
C ALA A 37 -5.57 -74.91 56.36
N PHE A 38 -5.66 -73.62 56.72
CA PHE A 38 -4.81 -72.94 57.71
C PHE A 38 -5.77 -72.23 58.69
N ALA A 39 -6.01 -72.63 59.95
CA ALA A 39 -5.22 -73.28 61.01
C ALA A 39 -4.60 -72.33 62.07
N GLY A 40 -5.45 -71.47 62.66
CA GLY A 40 -5.22 -70.92 64.01
C GLY A 40 -4.08 -69.89 64.16
N PRO A 41 -3.61 -69.63 65.40
CA PRO A 41 -4.08 -70.15 66.69
C PRO A 41 -5.19 -69.27 67.29
N GLY A 42 -5.97 -69.83 68.24
CA GLY A 42 -7.10 -69.12 68.85
C GLY A 42 -8.01 -69.99 69.71
N THR A 43 -7.86 -71.31 69.64
CA THR A 43 -8.38 -72.25 70.65
C THR A 43 -7.61 -72.08 71.96
N GLY A 44 -7.88 -70.99 72.68
CA GLY A 44 -7.85 -71.05 74.13
C GLY A 44 -8.80 -72.18 74.53
N PRO A 45 -8.37 -73.16 75.35
CA PRO A 45 -9.23 -74.27 75.71
C PRO A 45 -10.50 -73.74 76.39
N ASP A 46 -11.64 -74.36 76.10
CA ASP A 46 -12.78 -74.40 77.02
C ASP A 46 -12.31 -75.14 78.28
N ILE A 47 -11.55 -74.44 79.15
CA ILE A 47 -11.33 -74.90 80.51
C ILE A 47 -12.67 -74.72 81.19
N ALA A 48 -13.48 -75.78 81.15
CA ALA A 48 -14.53 -76.02 82.11
C ALA A 48 -13.88 -76.14 83.51
N LEU A 49 -13.47 -75.00 84.05
CA LEU A 49 -13.21 -74.78 85.47
C LEU A 49 -14.54 -74.95 86.18
N ALA A 50 -14.95 -76.20 86.34
CA ALA A 50 -16.13 -76.58 87.07
C ALA A 50 -16.05 -75.93 88.45
N ALA A 51 -17.02 -75.07 88.76
CA ALA A 51 -17.07 -74.39 90.04
C ALA A 51 -17.30 -75.42 91.15
N GLY A 52 -16.22 -75.86 91.78
CA GLY A 52 -16.24 -76.99 92.69
C GLY A 52 -14.89 -77.29 93.32
N THR A 53 -14.81 -77.10 94.64
CA THR A 53 -13.84 -77.68 95.59
C THR A 53 -12.47 -78.11 95.03
N VAL A 54 -11.50 -77.19 95.04
CA VAL A 54 -10.08 -77.51 94.78
C VAL A 54 -9.54 -78.40 95.91
N THR A 55 -9.42 -79.70 95.64
CA THR A 55 -8.99 -80.69 96.64
C THR A 55 -7.47 -80.86 96.62
N ALA A 56 -6.77 -79.88 97.20
CA ALA A 56 -5.31 -79.94 97.38
C ALA A 56 -4.93 -80.80 98.60
N GLY A 57 -3.99 -81.75 98.41
CA GLY A 57 -3.48 -82.61 99.48
C GLY A 57 -2.37 -81.95 100.31
N CYS A 58 -2.18 -82.42 101.54
CA CYS A 58 -1.06 -82.03 102.41
C CYS A 58 0.29 -82.40 101.74
N ASN A 59 1.02 -81.38 101.27
CA ASN A 59 2.27 -81.51 100.52
C ASN A 59 3.35 -80.52 101.01
N GLY A 60 3.65 -80.53 102.32
CA GLY A 60 4.91 -80.00 102.85
C GLY A 60 5.28 -78.53 102.59
N GLY A 61 4.32 -77.67 102.23
CA GLY A 61 4.55 -76.23 101.98
C GLY A 61 4.46 -75.77 100.52
N THR A 62 4.01 -76.60 99.58
CA THR A 62 3.73 -76.15 98.19
C THR A 62 2.32 -75.54 98.02
N TYR A 63 2.22 -74.54 97.15
CA TYR A 63 0.99 -73.80 96.84
C TYR A 63 0.25 -74.39 95.63
N THR A 64 -1.08 -74.40 95.63
CA THR A 64 -1.92 -74.67 94.44
C THR A 64 -2.38 -73.36 93.81
N THR A 65 -2.24 -73.17 92.49
CA THR A 65 -2.69 -71.95 91.80
C THR A 65 -4.15 -72.02 91.37
N TYR A 66 -4.87 -70.90 91.50
CA TYR A 66 -6.23 -70.68 91.00
C TYR A 66 -6.28 -69.41 90.15
N VAL A 67 -6.89 -69.45 88.98
CA VAL A 67 -7.04 -68.30 88.08
C VAL A 67 -8.47 -67.79 88.14
N VAL A 68 -8.64 -66.48 88.30
CA VAL A 68 -9.94 -65.82 88.40
C VAL A 68 -10.63 -65.77 87.02
N PRO A 69 -11.90 -66.19 86.89
CA PRO A 69 -12.61 -66.18 85.61
C PRO A 69 -12.72 -64.80 84.93
N ALA A 70 -12.90 -64.80 83.61
CA ALA A 70 -13.22 -63.58 82.87
C ALA A 70 -14.56 -62.99 83.35
N GLY A 71 -14.57 -61.68 83.59
CA GLY A 71 -15.71 -60.94 84.17
C GLY A 71 -15.87 -61.04 85.69
N ALA A 72 -15.05 -61.84 86.41
CA ALA A 72 -15.19 -61.99 87.86
C ALA A 72 -14.50 -60.87 88.65
N THR A 73 -15.29 -60.11 89.42
CA THR A 73 -14.82 -58.96 90.22
C THR A 73 -14.74 -59.25 91.74
N SER A 74 -15.32 -60.37 92.18
CA SER A 74 -15.25 -60.83 93.57
C SER A 74 -15.27 -62.36 93.64
N LEU A 75 -14.58 -62.91 94.64
CA LEU A 75 -14.66 -64.31 95.04
C LEU A 75 -15.21 -64.43 96.47
N GLN A 76 -15.83 -65.57 96.77
CA GLN A 76 -16.02 -66.03 98.14
C GLN A 76 -15.01 -67.16 98.45
N VAL A 77 -14.51 -67.21 99.69
CA VAL A 77 -13.55 -68.21 100.17
C VAL A 77 -13.94 -68.83 101.51
N ASP A 78 -13.59 -70.10 101.70
CA ASP A 78 -13.79 -70.87 102.94
C ASP A 78 -12.55 -71.74 103.23
N ILE A 79 -11.99 -71.63 104.44
CA ILE A 79 -10.64 -72.10 104.76
C ILE A 79 -10.60 -72.74 106.16
N THR A 80 -9.96 -73.92 106.32
CA THR A 80 -9.71 -74.58 107.62
C THR A 80 -8.23 -74.92 107.84
N GLY A 81 -7.70 -74.74 109.04
CA GLY A 81 -6.37 -75.18 109.47
C GLY A 81 -6.36 -76.62 110.02
N ALA A 82 -5.18 -77.21 110.22
CA ALA A 82 -5.00 -78.63 110.58
C ALA A 82 -4.74 -78.91 112.08
N LYS A 83 -4.87 -80.17 112.49
CA LYS A 83 -4.71 -80.65 113.88
C LYS A 83 -3.23 -80.92 114.28
N GLY A 84 -2.86 -80.64 115.54
CA GLY A 84 -1.57 -80.98 116.14
C GLY A 84 -1.51 -82.39 116.75
N ASN A 85 -0.31 -82.84 117.12
CA ASN A 85 -0.05 -84.20 117.64
C ASN A 85 0.60 -84.19 119.04
N SER A 86 0.61 -85.35 119.71
CA SER A 86 1.16 -85.54 121.06
C SER A 86 2.12 -86.75 121.12
N GLY A 87 3.10 -86.68 122.01
CA GLY A 87 4.14 -87.72 122.19
C GLY A 87 3.77 -88.87 123.13
N ASP A 88 2.66 -88.75 123.86
CA ASP A 88 2.14 -89.77 124.79
C ASP A 88 0.62 -89.96 124.57
N ASP A 89 0.14 -91.20 124.68
CA ASP A 89 -1.23 -91.64 124.32
C ASP A 89 -2.37 -91.07 125.21
N ARG A 90 -2.07 -90.13 126.12
CA ARG A 90 -3.01 -89.64 127.15
C ARG A 90 -3.25 -88.13 127.17
N ALA A 91 -2.59 -87.35 126.31
CA ALA A 91 -2.74 -85.89 126.25
C ALA A 91 -2.78 -85.40 124.79
N GLY A 92 -3.95 -85.47 124.16
CA GLY A 92 -4.11 -85.20 122.72
C GLY A 92 -3.83 -83.76 122.27
N GLY A 93 -3.27 -83.62 121.06
CA GLY A 93 -2.97 -82.32 120.42
C GLY A 93 -4.21 -81.54 119.96
N GLY A 94 -4.06 -80.21 119.84
CA GLY A 94 -5.15 -79.26 119.55
C GLY A 94 -5.62 -79.23 118.10
N THR A 95 -6.85 -78.76 117.87
CA THR A 95 -7.48 -78.65 116.54
C THR A 95 -7.24 -77.29 115.86
N GLY A 96 -7.45 -77.21 114.55
CA GLY A 96 -7.26 -76.01 113.73
C GLY A 96 -8.54 -75.16 113.53
N GLY A 97 -8.35 -73.88 113.20
CA GLY A 97 -9.46 -72.92 113.04
C GLY A 97 -10.19 -73.00 111.68
N ARG A 98 -11.29 -72.24 111.53
CA ARG A 98 -12.00 -72.02 110.26
C ARG A 98 -12.27 -70.53 110.02
N VAL A 99 -12.23 -70.10 108.76
CA VAL A 99 -12.58 -68.74 108.30
C VAL A 99 -13.36 -68.81 106.99
N VAL A 100 -14.47 -68.07 106.89
CA VAL A 100 -15.19 -67.79 105.64
C VAL A 100 -15.11 -66.29 105.37
N ALA A 101 -14.88 -65.88 104.12
CA ALA A 101 -14.80 -64.47 103.75
C ALA A 101 -15.15 -64.21 102.28
N THR A 102 -15.43 -62.94 101.95
CA THR A 102 -15.50 -62.45 100.55
C THR A 102 -14.29 -61.57 100.27
N ILE A 103 -13.67 -61.74 99.09
CA ILE A 103 -12.48 -60.99 98.65
C ILE A 103 -12.72 -60.36 97.25
N PRO A 104 -12.34 -59.08 97.03
CA PRO A 104 -12.37 -58.47 95.71
C PRO A 104 -11.20 -58.98 94.85
N VAL A 105 -11.42 -59.19 93.55
CA VAL A 105 -10.42 -59.71 92.60
C VAL A 105 -10.50 -59.01 91.24
N THR A 106 -9.39 -59.06 90.50
CA THR A 106 -9.32 -58.66 89.10
C THR A 106 -9.62 -59.86 88.19
N PRO A 107 -10.42 -59.74 87.12
CA PRO A 107 -10.56 -60.80 86.13
C PRO A 107 -9.20 -61.28 85.61
N LEU A 108 -9.04 -62.59 85.45
CA LEU A 108 -7.81 -63.26 85.00
C LEU A 108 -6.58 -63.16 85.93
N GLU A 109 -6.69 -62.63 87.15
CA GLU A 109 -5.58 -62.69 88.11
C GLU A 109 -5.34 -64.12 88.66
N THR A 110 -4.11 -64.40 89.10
CA THR A 110 -3.74 -65.69 89.70
C THR A 110 -3.56 -65.57 91.22
N LEU A 111 -4.26 -66.43 91.96
CA LEU A 111 -4.18 -66.63 93.40
C LEU A 111 -3.47 -67.94 93.74
N HIS A 112 -2.91 -68.01 94.95
CA HIS A 112 -2.23 -69.19 95.49
C HIS A 112 -2.94 -69.69 96.75
N LEU A 113 -3.24 -70.98 96.80
CA LEU A 113 -3.94 -71.66 97.88
C LEU A 113 -2.95 -72.55 98.66
N VAL A 114 -3.01 -72.50 99.99
CA VAL A 114 -2.22 -73.34 100.92
C VAL A 114 -3.18 -74.20 101.74
N VAL A 115 -2.85 -75.47 101.90
CA VAL A 115 -3.59 -76.41 102.76
C VAL A 115 -2.65 -76.97 103.84
N GLY A 116 -3.06 -76.81 105.10
CA GLY A 116 -2.30 -77.24 106.28
C GLY A 116 -2.28 -78.76 106.48
N CYS A 117 -1.15 -79.25 107.01
CA CYS A 117 -0.90 -80.65 107.33
C CYS A 117 -1.12 -80.96 108.82
N GLN A 118 -1.64 -82.15 109.13
CA GLN A 118 -1.65 -82.69 110.49
C GLN A 118 -0.23 -83.08 110.96
N GLY A 119 0.08 -82.86 112.25
CA GLY A 119 1.40 -83.14 112.82
C GLY A 119 1.77 -84.63 112.89
N GLY A 120 3.03 -84.97 112.58
CA GLY A 120 3.51 -86.36 112.51
C GLY A 120 4.11 -86.94 113.80
N GLN A 121 4.16 -88.29 113.86
CA GLN A 121 4.86 -89.10 114.88
C GLN A 121 6.34 -89.27 114.51
N GLY A 122 7.25 -89.24 115.49
CA GLY A 122 8.70 -89.30 115.26
C GLY A 122 9.40 -90.38 116.10
N TYR A 123 9.82 -91.47 115.46
CA TYR A 123 10.62 -92.53 116.08
C TYR A 123 12.04 -92.55 115.50
N HIS A 124 13.06 -92.58 116.37
CA HIS A 124 14.46 -92.82 115.99
C HIS A 124 14.91 -94.21 116.48
N TYR A 125 15.52 -94.98 115.57
CA TYR A 125 16.23 -96.23 115.85
C TYR A 125 17.66 -96.11 115.30
N GLY A 126 18.64 -96.69 116.01
CA GLY A 126 20.04 -96.76 115.57
C GLY A 126 20.80 -97.83 116.36
N THR A 127 21.55 -98.69 115.66
CA THR A 127 22.04 -99.97 116.21
C THR A 127 23.57 -100.12 116.13
N TRP A 128 24.18 -100.32 117.31
CA TRP A 128 25.35 -101.17 117.62
C TRP A 128 26.65 -101.15 116.79
N GLY A 129 27.79 -101.07 117.51
CA GLY A 129 29.08 -101.62 117.05
C GLY A 129 30.30 -101.20 117.91
N GLY A 130 31.09 -102.18 118.38
CA GLY A 130 32.46 -101.97 118.92
C GLY A 130 32.69 -102.35 120.39
N ASP A 131 33.56 -103.34 120.63
CA ASP A 131 33.85 -103.92 121.96
C ASP A 131 34.78 -103.07 122.85
N GLY A 132 34.64 -103.16 124.18
CA GLY A 132 35.56 -102.56 125.16
C GLY A 132 35.21 -102.92 126.62
N ALA A 133 36.20 -103.34 127.42
CA ALA A 133 35.95 -104.02 128.70
C ALA A 133 35.88 -103.12 129.95
N GLY A 134 34.89 -103.37 130.81
CA GLY A 134 35.01 -103.31 132.28
C GLY A 134 34.72 -101.99 133.03
N GLY A 135 33.60 -101.94 133.78
CA GLY A 135 33.31 -100.87 134.77
C GLY A 135 31.80 -100.71 135.06
N PRO A 136 31.34 -100.41 136.29
CA PRO A 136 29.90 -100.42 136.62
C PRO A 136 29.24 -99.06 136.96
N ALA A 137 27.90 -99.04 136.81
CA ALA A 137 26.88 -98.16 137.43
C ALA A 137 26.61 -96.74 136.87
N GLY A 138 25.33 -96.44 136.65
CA GLY A 138 24.79 -95.10 136.29
C GLY A 138 23.41 -95.17 135.62
N CYS A 139 22.53 -94.18 135.84
CA CYS A 139 21.18 -94.10 135.24
C CYS A 139 21.19 -93.38 133.88
N SER A 140 20.17 -93.63 133.04
CA SER A 140 20.03 -93.05 131.69
C SER A 140 18.61 -92.49 131.45
N ASN A 141 18.51 -91.36 130.74
CA ASN A 141 17.26 -90.62 130.51
C ASN A 141 16.62 -90.91 129.14
N TYR A 142 15.31 -90.66 129.02
CA TYR A 142 14.54 -90.59 127.77
C TYR A 142 13.81 -89.25 127.67
N ALA A 143 13.70 -88.68 126.46
CA ALA A 143 12.83 -87.54 126.16
C ALA A 143 12.48 -87.53 124.65
N GLY A 144 11.22 -87.23 124.31
CA GLY A 144 10.73 -87.10 122.93
C GLY A 144 9.90 -85.83 122.77
N GLY A 145 9.93 -85.22 121.57
CA GLY A 145 9.24 -83.97 121.27
C GLY A 145 7.98 -84.15 120.42
N ALA A 146 6.98 -83.27 120.61
CA ALA A 146 5.72 -83.27 119.86
C ALA A 146 5.65 -82.16 118.79
N ASN A 147 4.84 -82.39 117.75
CA ASN A 147 4.72 -81.50 116.58
C ASN A 147 3.31 -80.89 116.45
N GLY A 148 3.23 -79.61 116.08
CA GLY A 148 1.98 -78.92 115.76
C GLY A 148 1.47 -79.19 114.33
N GLY A 149 0.23 -78.77 114.05
CA GLY A 149 -0.40 -78.79 112.73
C GLY A 149 -0.28 -77.46 111.99
N GLY A 150 -0.34 -77.49 110.66
CA GLY A 150 -0.14 -76.31 109.79
C GLY A 150 -1.40 -75.48 109.52
N SER A 151 -1.19 -74.20 109.16
CA SER A 151 -2.23 -73.29 108.65
C SER A 151 -2.66 -73.61 107.22
N SER A 152 -3.85 -73.14 106.83
CA SER A 152 -4.30 -73.02 105.44
C SER A 152 -4.57 -71.55 105.10
N ALA A 153 -4.32 -71.13 103.86
CA ALA A 153 -4.41 -69.73 103.46
C ALA A 153 -4.73 -69.54 101.97
N VAL A 154 -5.22 -68.34 101.62
CA VAL A 154 -5.32 -67.82 100.24
C VAL A 154 -4.43 -66.59 100.12
N LEU A 155 -3.61 -66.52 99.07
CA LEU A 155 -2.61 -65.48 98.85
C LEU A 155 -2.69 -64.88 97.45
N ARG A 156 -2.46 -63.56 97.35
CA ARG A 156 -2.21 -62.83 96.09
C ARG A 156 -0.75 -62.44 96.05
N GLN A 157 0.00 -62.89 95.05
CA GLN A 157 1.42 -62.55 94.86
C GLN A 157 2.28 -62.72 96.13
N GLY A 158 2.05 -63.79 96.89
CA GLY A 158 2.74 -64.08 98.16
C GLY A 158 2.21 -63.33 99.40
N THR A 159 1.28 -62.38 99.25
CA THR A 159 0.60 -61.71 100.37
C THR A 159 -0.64 -62.49 100.78
N VAL A 160 -0.75 -62.86 102.06
CA VAL A 160 -1.94 -63.54 102.62
C VAL A 160 -3.15 -62.62 102.55
N LEU A 161 -4.23 -63.08 101.90
CA LEU A 161 -5.54 -62.45 101.91
C LEU A 161 -6.40 -62.95 103.09
N VAL A 162 -6.38 -64.26 103.35
CA VAL A 162 -7.14 -64.91 104.44
C VAL A 162 -6.37 -66.16 104.91
N GLU A 163 -6.26 -66.38 106.22
CA GLU A 163 -5.59 -67.55 106.81
C GLU A 163 -6.35 -68.13 108.02
N ALA A 164 -6.38 -69.47 108.10
CA ALA A 164 -6.85 -70.23 109.25
C ALA A 164 -5.69 -71.06 109.86
N GLY A 165 -5.29 -70.73 111.08
CA GLY A 165 -4.18 -71.36 111.80
C GLY A 165 -4.42 -72.80 112.25
N GLY A 166 -3.33 -73.56 112.36
CA GLY A 166 -3.30 -74.94 112.87
C GLY A 166 -3.16 -75.06 114.39
N GLY A 167 -3.42 -76.26 114.92
CA GLY A 167 -3.41 -76.56 116.35
C GLY A 167 -2.05 -77.03 116.90
N GLY A 168 -1.77 -76.72 118.17
CA GLY A 168 -0.49 -77.04 118.84
C GLY A 168 -0.36 -78.49 119.35
N GLY A 169 0.87 -78.88 119.69
CA GLY A 169 1.21 -80.15 120.36
C GLY A 169 1.71 -79.96 121.80
N GLY A 170 1.68 -81.01 122.61
CA GLY A 170 2.01 -80.97 124.05
C GLY A 170 3.26 -81.79 124.45
N GLY A 171 3.93 -81.39 125.54
CA GLY A 171 5.12 -82.05 126.11
C GLY A 171 4.88 -82.65 127.50
N GLY A 172 5.90 -83.32 128.07
CA GLY A 172 5.81 -84.08 129.35
C GLY A 172 6.83 -83.67 130.43
N ASP A 173 6.69 -84.27 131.62
CA ASP A 173 7.29 -83.81 132.88
C ASP A 173 8.66 -84.45 133.25
N GLY A 174 9.40 -83.77 134.15
CA GLY A 174 10.66 -84.24 134.74
C GLY A 174 10.93 -83.67 136.16
N CYS A 175 11.74 -84.36 136.96
CA CYS A 175 11.70 -84.24 138.43
C CYS A 175 12.70 -83.27 139.11
N TYR A 176 12.19 -82.54 140.13
CA TYR A 176 12.85 -81.91 141.29
C TYR A 176 13.97 -80.84 141.12
N GLY A 177 13.72 -79.64 141.67
CA GLY A 177 14.72 -78.59 141.97
C GLY A 177 14.09 -77.33 142.62
N HIS A 178 14.78 -76.64 143.54
CA HIS A 178 14.23 -75.52 144.32
C HIS A 178 14.83 -74.13 143.98
N GLY A 179 13.98 -73.07 143.97
CA GLY A 179 14.30 -71.73 144.51
C GLY A 179 14.59 -70.56 143.54
N GLY A 180 14.14 -69.35 143.90
CA GLY A 180 14.48 -68.05 143.23
C GLY A 180 13.30 -67.05 143.13
N THR A 181 13.52 -65.72 143.26
CA THR A 181 12.44 -64.68 143.30
C THR A 181 12.82 -63.29 142.72
N GLY A 182 11.82 -62.50 142.25
CA GLY A 182 11.87 -61.05 141.87
C GLY A 182 11.85 -60.76 140.34
N GLY A 183 11.30 -59.67 139.75
CA GLY A 183 10.46 -58.52 140.19
C GLY A 183 11.01 -57.11 139.77
N GLY A 184 10.28 -56.07 139.29
CA GLY A 184 8.86 -55.87 138.86
C GLY A 184 8.47 -54.35 138.65
N GLY A 185 7.48 -54.01 137.78
CA GLY A 185 6.97 -52.62 137.47
C GLY A 185 7.26 -52.15 136.00
N GLY A 186 6.67 -51.11 135.35
CA GLY A 186 5.58 -50.10 135.59
C GLY A 186 5.86 -48.77 134.78
N ALA A 187 4.98 -47.80 134.42
CA ALA A 187 3.51 -47.60 134.30
C ALA A 187 3.16 -46.22 133.61
N TYR A 188 1.87 -45.81 133.46
CA TYR A 188 1.29 -44.46 133.07
C TYR A 188 1.31 -44.00 131.56
N GLY A 189 0.48 -43.06 131.02
CA GLY A 189 -0.80 -42.41 131.46
C GLY A 189 -1.19 -41.02 130.80
N GLY A 190 -2.48 -40.75 130.47
CA GLY A 190 -3.14 -39.42 130.14
C GLY A 190 -2.96 -38.80 128.72
N ALA A 191 -3.47 -37.62 128.30
CA ALA A 191 -4.75 -36.82 128.46
C ALA A 191 -4.61 -35.37 127.85
N ASP A 192 -5.58 -34.48 127.50
CA ASP A 192 -6.95 -34.53 126.87
C ASP A 192 -7.52 -33.10 126.50
N GLY A 193 -8.34 -32.93 125.42
CA GLY A 193 -9.44 -31.90 125.28
C GLY A 193 -9.37 -30.60 124.39
N GLY A 194 -10.35 -30.40 123.46
CA GLY A 194 -11.22 -29.18 123.24
C GLY A 194 -10.88 -27.92 122.37
N GLY A 195 -11.82 -27.45 121.50
CA GLY A 195 -12.22 -26.00 121.38
C GLY A 195 -12.14 -25.13 120.06
N VAL A 196 -13.29 -24.92 119.38
CA VAL A 196 -13.84 -23.75 118.56
C VAL A 196 -13.01 -22.57 117.93
N GLY A 197 -13.44 -22.06 116.74
CA GLY A 197 -13.13 -20.70 116.18
C GLY A 197 -13.36 -20.50 114.65
N ALA A 198 -13.72 -19.30 114.11
CA ALA A 198 -14.19 -19.11 112.71
C ALA A 198 -13.75 -17.83 111.94
N GLY A 199 -13.73 -17.87 110.58
CA GLY A 199 -14.17 -16.77 109.67
C GLY A 199 -13.24 -16.12 108.59
N GLY A 200 -13.66 -16.12 107.30
CA GLY A 200 -13.68 -14.88 106.44
C GLY A 200 -12.74 -14.61 105.22
N GLY A 201 -13.13 -15.01 104.00
CA GLY A 201 -13.17 -14.26 102.69
C GLY A 201 -11.99 -13.48 102.02
N GLY A 202 -11.86 -13.55 100.66
CA GLY A 202 -11.11 -12.59 99.80
C GLY A 202 -10.43 -13.15 98.52
N GLY A 203 -10.17 -12.33 97.47
CA GLY A 203 -9.47 -12.70 96.19
C GLY A 203 -8.59 -11.55 95.62
N ALA A 204 -7.95 -11.58 94.42
CA ALA A 204 -7.91 -12.55 93.30
C ALA A 204 -6.73 -12.31 92.28
N GLY A 205 -6.35 -13.32 91.47
CA GLY A 205 -5.55 -13.26 90.19
C GLY A 205 -4.00 -13.40 90.27
N GLY A 206 -3.23 -13.79 89.23
CA GLY A 206 -3.51 -14.53 87.96
C GLY A 206 -2.73 -14.11 86.67
N VAL A 207 -1.73 -14.88 86.16
CA VAL A 207 -1.04 -14.68 84.83
C VAL A 207 -0.38 -15.95 84.23
N GLU A 208 -0.31 -16.02 82.88
CA GLU A 208 0.73 -16.61 81.96
C GLU A 208 1.30 -18.06 82.05
N SER A 209 2.19 -18.40 81.09
CA SER A 209 2.72 -19.74 80.76
C SER A 209 4.26 -19.76 80.58
N GLY A 210 4.90 -20.94 80.50
CA GLY A 210 6.38 -21.04 80.42
C GLY A 210 6.96 -22.42 80.04
N THR A 211 8.27 -22.45 79.76
CA THR A 211 9.04 -23.60 79.22
C THR A 211 9.92 -24.31 80.27
N GLY A 212 10.55 -25.43 79.90
CA GLY A 212 11.25 -26.34 80.83
C GLY A 212 12.78 -26.20 80.93
N GLY A 213 13.38 -26.93 81.88
CA GLY A 213 14.82 -27.05 82.13
C GLY A 213 15.12 -27.79 83.44
N HIS A 214 16.36 -28.27 83.62
CA HIS A 214 16.80 -28.93 84.86
C HIS A 214 17.61 -27.99 85.76
N GLY A 215 17.34 -27.98 87.08
CA GLY A 215 18.27 -27.50 88.11
C GLY A 215 17.63 -26.79 89.30
N GLY A 216 18.28 -26.86 90.47
CA GLY A 216 17.96 -26.06 91.66
C GLY A 216 17.31 -26.84 92.82
N ASN A 217 17.75 -26.56 94.05
CA ASN A 217 17.26 -27.18 95.29
C ASN A 217 17.38 -26.17 96.45
N ALA A 218 16.27 -25.74 97.06
CA ALA A 218 16.24 -24.74 98.14
C ALA A 218 15.04 -24.90 99.10
N ARG A 219 15.20 -24.45 100.35
CA ARG A 219 14.41 -24.82 101.55
C ARG A 219 13.26 -23.86 101.91
N GLY A 220 12.26 -24.37 102.64
CA GLY A 220 11.19 -23.65 103.39
C GLY A 220 9.85 -24.36 103.19
N GLY A 221 9.02 -24.72 104.19
CA GLY A 221 8.74 -24.11 105.51
C GLY A 221 7.46 -23.26 105.37
N THR A 222 6.32 -23.49 106.04
CA THR A 222 6.05 -24.10 107.36
C THR A 222 4.78 -25.01 107.42
N SER A 223 4.37 -25.44 108.63
CA SER A 223 3.39 -26.50 108.97
C SER A 223 1.94 -26.08 109.21
N GLY A 224 0.97 -27.03 109.15
CA GLY A 224 -0.34 -26.86 109.82
C GLY A 224 -1.44 -27.93 109.59
N GLY A 225 -1.43 -29.04 110.36
CA GLY A 225 -2.59 -29.93 110.62
C GLY A 225 -3.10 -30.81 109.45
N GLY A 226 -3.86 -31.90 109.67
CA GLY A 226 -4.17 -32.60 110.93
C GLY A 226 -5.58 -33.21 111.00
N GLY A 227 -5.71 -34.55 110.99
CA GLY A 227 -6.99 -35.25 111.20
C GLY A 227 -7.02 -36.67 110.64
N GLY A 228 -7.61 -37.62 111.37
CA GLY A 228 -7.74 -39.02 110.95
C GLY A 228 -8.69 -39.83 111.83
N GLY A 229 -8.94 -41.09 111.43
CA GLY A 229 -9.87 -42.02 112.07
C GLY A 229 -10.84 -42.63 111.05
N GLY A 230 -11.26 -43.90 111.17
CA GLY A 230 -10.84 -44.90 112.15
C GLY A 230 -11.51 -46.25 111.90
N GLY A 231 -10.86 -47.13 111.13
CA GLY A 231 -11.30 -48.51 110.94
C GLY A 231 -10.94 -49.38 112.15
N GLY A 232 -11.92 -50.01 112.79
CA GLY A 232 -11.72 -50.79 114.02
C GLY A 232 -10.82 -52.01 113.81
N GLY A 233 -9.83 -52.19 114.68
CA GLY A 233 -8.94 -53.35 114.66
C GLY A 233 -9.60 -54.61 115.22
N CYS A 234 -9.37 -55.75 114.57
CA CYS A 234 -9.83 -57.06 115.05
C CYS A 234 -8.91 -57.59 116.17
N GLN A 235 -9.36 -57.60 117.43
CA GLN A 235 -8.64 -58.26 118.53
C GLN A 235 -9.41 -59.43 119.15
N GLY A 236 -8.67 -60.51 119.40
CA GLY A 236 -8.77 -61.38 120.58
C GLY A 236 -10.15 -61.89 121.02
N GLY A 237 -10.56 -63.04 120.50
CA GLY A 237 -11.37 -63.98 121.30
C GLY A 237 -10.43 -64.79 122.21
N SER A 238 -10.61 -64.68 123.54
CA SER A 238 -9.80 -65.42 124.51
C SER A 238 -10.20 -66.90 124.58
N GLY A 239 -9.22 -67.81 124.46
CA GLY A 239 -9.43 -69.23 124.74
C GLY A 239 -9.79 -69.46 126.21
N GLY A 240 -10.73 -70.39 126.47
CA GLY A 240 -11.19 -70.68 127.82
C GLY A 240 -10.19 -71.52 128.64
N ALA A 241 -10.08 -71.23 129.93
CA ALA A 241 -9.34 -72.05 130.89
C ALA A 241 -10.31 -72.74 131.85
N GLY A 242 -10.21 -74.07 131.90
CA GLY A 242 -10.55 -74.87 133.08
C GLY A 242 -9.32 -75.66 133.52
N ALA A 243 -9.26 -76.24 134.72
CA ALA A 243 -10.07 -75.98 135.92
C ALA A 243 -9.35 -76.64 137.11
N GLY A 244 -9.32 -76.00 138.28
CA GLY A 244 -8.98 -76.64 139.55
C GLY A 244 -7.48 -76.90 139.86
N ILE A 245 -7.03 -76.28 140.94
CA ILE A 245 -6.09 -76.81 141.95
C ILE A 245 -4.89 -77.68 141.48
N GLY A 246 -3.72 -77.04 141.36
CA GLY A 246 -2.44 -77.58 141.87
C GLY A 246 -1.54 -78.37 140.90
N GLY A 247 -0.23 -78.14 141.01
CA GLY A 247 0.80 -78.72 140.14
C GLY A 247 1.16 -77.81 138.96
N GLY A 248 2.45 -77.66 138.66
CA GLY A 248 2.94 -76.73 137.65
C GLY A 248 3.67 -77.42 136.50
N GLY A 249 3.23 -77.16 135.28
CA GLY A 249 3.85 -77.53 134.00
C GLY A 249 3.43 -76.52 132.93
N GLY A 250 4.30 -76.20 131.98
CA GLY A 250 4.10 -75.06 131.06
C GLY A 250 3.07 -75.32 129.95
N GLY A 251 2.11 -74.42 129.77
CA GLY A 251 1.13 -74.48 128.68
C GLY A 251 1.61 -73.81 127.37
N GLY A 252 1.30 -74.41 126.22
CA GLY A 252 1.50 -73.85 124.88
C GLY A 252 0.18 -73.41 124.24
N GLY A 253 0.14 -72.21 123.65
CA GLY A 253 -1.05 -71.65 122.99
C GLY A 253 -1.20 -72.06 121.53
N GLY A 254 -2.44 -72.02 121.01
CA GLY A 254 -2.74 -72.20 119.59
C GLY A 254 -2.49 -70.94 118.74
N GLY A 255 -2.28 -71.11 117.44
CA GLY A 255 -2.05 -70.00 116.51
C GLY A 255 -3.29 -69.15 116.23
N GLY A 256 -3.08 -67.86 115.93
CA GLY A 256 -4.15 -66.93 115.57
C GLY A 256 -4.73 -67.15 114.17
N THR A 257 -5.87 -66.52 113.87
CA THR A 257 -6.43 -66.46 112.50
C THR A 257 -6.48 -65.02 112.01
N SER A 258 -6.08 -64.77 110.76
CA SER A 258 -5.85 -63.44 110.21
C SER A 258 -6.54 -63.24 108.85
N CYS A 259 -6.84 -61.98 108.52
CA CYS A 259 -7.44 -61.58 107.24
C CYS A 259 -6.84 -60.23 106.82
N ALA A 260 -6.69 -60.01 105.52
CA ALA A 260 -6.19 -58.75 104.96
C ALA A 260 -7.26 -57.64 104.96
N PRO A 261 -6.86 -56.36 104.91
CA PRO A 261 -7.79 -55.25 104.73
C PRO A 261 -8.65 -55.44 103.47
N GLY A 262 -9.96 -55.28 103.61
CA GLY A 262 -10.94 -55.47 102.53
C GLY A 262 -11.52 -56.89 102.40
N ALA A 263 -11.00 -57.88 103.11
CA ALA A 263 -11.63 -59.19 103.22
C ALA A 263 -12.73 -59.17 104.31
N VAL A 264 -13.98 -59.47 103.95
CA VAL A 264 -15.11 -59.46 104.91
C VAL A 264 -15.17 -60.79 105.66
N LYS A 265 -14.60 -60.84 106.87
CA LYS A 265 -14.59 -62.05 107.72
C LYS A 265 -15.99 -62.36 108.28
N GLN A 266 -16.53 -63.53 107.94
CA GLN A 266 -17.74 -64.06 108.55
C GLN A 266 -17.39 -64.84 109.84
N ALA A 267 -18.17 -64.64 110.90
CA ALA A 267 -17.91 -65.26 112.20
C ALA A 267 -18.47 -66.70 112.25
N TYR A 268 -17.58 -67.70 112.27
CA TYR A 268 -17.97 -69.11 112.34
C TYR A 268 -17.86 -69.66 113.77
N GLN A 269 -18.94 -70.23 114.30
CA GLN A 269 -19.01 -70.84 115.65
C GLN A 269 -19.15 -72.38 115.65
N GLY A 270 -18.98 -73.04 114.50
CA GLY A 270 -18.99 -74.51 114.44
C GLY A 270 -17.71 -75.14 114.98
N ALA A 271 -17.79 -76.41 115.35
CA ALA A 271 -16.67 -77.16 115.93
C ALA A 271 -15.44 -77.20 115.00
N ALA A 272 -14.26 -77.00 115.60
CA ALA A 272 -12.97 -77.14 114.93
C ALA A 272 -12.81 -78.54 114.33
N GLN A 273 -12.33 -78.62 113.09
CA GLN A 273 -12.30 -79.87 112.33
C GLN A 273 -11.08 -80.73 112.70
N GLU A 274 -11.23 -82.06 112.61
CA GLU A 274 -10.12 -82.99 112.77
C GLU A 274 -9.50 -83.35 111.41
N GLY A 275 -8.17 -83.46 111.37
CA GLY A 275 -7.42 -83.86 110.17
C GLY A 275 -6.55 -82.74 109.58
N ASN A 276 -6.39 -82.79 108.25
CA ASN A 276 -5.75 -81.76 107.44
C ASN A 276 -6.69 -80.55 107.23
N GLY A 277 -6.13 -79.44 106.74
CA GLY A 277 -6.88 -78.26 106.36
C GLY A 277 -7.67 -78.41 105.04
N ARG A 278 -8.35 -77.33 104.63
CA ARG A 278 -9.10 -77.21 103.37
C ARG A 278 -9.15 -75.76 102.90
N VAL A 279 -9.32 -75.55 101.58
CA VAL A 279 -9.64 -74.26 100.95
C VAL A 279 -10.76 -74.47 99.91
N ILE A 280 -11.68 -73.52 99.79
CA ILE A 280 -12.72 -73.43 98.75
C ILE A 280 -12.74 -71.99 98.19
N VAL A 281 -13.07 -71.84 96.91
CA VAL A 281 -13.14 -70.58 96.14
C VAL A 281 -14.32 -70.62 95.16
N ASP A 282 -15.15 -69.58 95.14
CA ASP A 282 -16.34 -69.40 94.27
C ASP A 282 -16.34 -68.01 93.61
N ALA A 283 -16.89 -67.86 92.39
CA ALA A 283 -16.73 -66.66 91.56
C ALA A 283 -18.04 -66.12 90.94
N ASN A 284 -18.20 -64.79 90.93
CA ASN A 284 -19.38 -64.08 90.42
C ASN A 284 -19.03 -63.17 89.22
N ALA A 285 -19.68 -63.31 88.06
CA ALA A 285 -19.28 -62.63 86.83
C ALA A 285 -20.42 -62.41 85.80
N LEU A 286 -20.33 -61.31 85.04
CA LEU A 286 -21.10 -61.04 83.82
C LEU A 286 -20.16 -60.55 82.71
N GLU A 287 -20.50 -60.88 81.47
CA GLU A 287 -19.81 -60.44 80.24
C GLU A 287 -20.84 -59.85 79.26
N VAL A 288 -20.46 -58.81 78.50
CA VAL A 288 -21.29 -58.16 77.47
C VAL A 288 -20.49 -57.96 76.20
N THR A 289 -21.03 -58.46 75.08
CA THR A 289 -20.49 -58.31 73.73
C THR A 289 -21.54 -57.66 72.84
N THR A 290 -21.15 -56.73 71.98
CA THR A 290 -22.05 -56.08 71.02
C THR A 290 -21.46 -56.10 69.61
N THR A 291 -22.14 -56.77 68.69
CA THR A 291 -21.90 -56.68 67.25
C THR A 291 -22.92 -55.73 66.62
N ALA A 292 -22.56 -55.11 65.51
CA ALA A 292 -23.40 -54.18 64.77
C ALA A 292 -23.07 -54.24 63.29
N VAL A 293 -24.09 -54.12 62.43
CA VAL A 293 -24.01 -54.04 60.97
C VAL A 293 -24.95 -52.95 60.47
N VAL A 294 -24.60 -52.28 59.37
CA VAL A 294 -25.56 -51.43 58.65
C VAL A 294 -26.37 -52.31 57.70
N VAL A 295 -27.67 -52.05 57.61
CA VAL A 295 -28.61 -52.72 56.71
C VAL A 295 -29.13 -51.66 55.74
N ASP A 296 -28.57 -51.69 54.52
CA ASP A 296 -29.13 -50.99 53.36
C ASP A 296 -30.60 -51.41 53.19
N SER A 297 -31.48 -50.47 53.51
CA SER A 297 -32.93 -50.61 53.58
C SER A 297 -33.62 -49.95 52.39
N ASN A 298 -32.87 -49.17 51.60
CA ASN A 298 -33.34 -48.43 50.42
C ASN A 298 -32.84 -49.03 49.08
N SER A 299 -31.94 -50.02 49.13
CA SER A 299 -31.25 -50.68 48.01
C SER A 299 -30.31 -49.79 47.19
N THR A 300 -29.54 -48.92 47.85
CA THR A 300 -28.52 -48.05 47.18
C THR A 300 -27.12 -48.66 47.08
N GLU A 301 -26.87 -49.80 47.73
CA GLU A 301 -25.52 -50.38 47.93
C GLU A 301 -24.57 -49.50 48.77
N HIS A 302 -25.09 -48.49 49.48
CA HIS A 302 -24.34 -47.51 50.27
C HIS A 302 -25.01 -47.21 51.64
N ASP A 303 -24.26 -46.61 52.56
CA ASP A 303 -24.84 -46.06 53.81
C ASP A 303 -25.53 -44.72 53.51
N ASP A 304 -26.87 -44.63 53.64
CA ASP A 304 -27.65 -43.41 53.38
C ASP A 304 -28.66 -43.09 54.50
N ILE A 305 -29.32 -41.92 54.43
CA ILE A 305 -30.28 -41.47 55.45
C ILE A 305 -31.56 -42.30 55.37
N GLY A 306 -31.88 -42.99 56.46
CA GLY A 306 -33.01 -43.91 56.57
C GLY A 306 -32.63 -45.39 56.61
N ASP A 307 -31.35 -45.73 56.45
CA ASP A 307 -30.86 -47.10 56.64
C ASP A 307 -30.70 -47.45 58.13
N GLU A 308 -30.76 -48.73 58.47
CA GLU A 308 -30.82 -49.20 59.85
C GLU A 308 -29.51 -49.85 60.30
N VAL A 309 -28.97 -49.43 61.44
CA VAL A 309 -27.90 -50.17 62.12
C VAL A 309 -28.52 -51.25 63.01
N GLU A 310 -28.42 -52.52 62.62
CA GLU A 310 -28.82 -53.65 63.45
C GLU A 310 -27.72 -53.97 64.47
N TYR A 311 -28.06 -53.90 65.75
CA TYR A 311 -27.21 -54.31 66.87
C TYR A 311 -27.64 -55.68 67.39
N THR A 312 -26.69 -56.59 67.57
CA THR A 312 -26.86 -57.81 68.37
C THR A 312 -26.01 -57.71 69.63
N VAL A 313 -26.67 -57.78 70.78
CA VAL A 313 -26.05 -57.81 72.11
C VAL A 313 -26.12 -59.23 72.64
N GLU A 314 -24.99 -59.75 73.12
CA GLU A 314 -24.95 -61.01 73.85
C GLU A 314 -24.38 -60.77 75.25
N VAL A 315 -25.15 -61.16 76.27
CA VAL A 315 -24.79 -61.06 77.68
C VAL A 315 -24.65 -62.46 78.24
N ARG A 316 -23.56 -62.75 78.95
CA ARG A 316 -23.25 -64.10 79.48
C ARG A 316 -23.01 -64.07 80.98
N ASN A 317 -23.61 -65.02 81.70
CA ASN A 317 -23.29 -65.27 83.10
C ASN A 317 -22.13 -66.28 83.17
N THR A 318 -20.91 -65.77 83.29
CA THR A 318 -19.69 -66.58 83.42
C THR A 318 -19.37 -66.98 84.88
N GLY A 319 -20.22 -66.61 85.84
CA GLY A 319 -20.08 -66.96 87.26
C GLY A 319 -20.63 -68.35 87.63
N SER A 320 -20.34 -68.80 88.85
CA SER A 320 -20.81 -70.09 89.38
C SER A 320 -22.25 -70.07 89.93
N ARG A 321 -22.90 -68.91 89.94
CA ARG A 321 -24.20 -68.68 90.57
C ARG A 321 -25.19 -68.01 89.63
N LYS A 322 -26.48 -68.19 89.93
CA LYS A 322 -27.59 -67.46 89.30
C LYS A 322 -27.45 -65.96 89.54
N VAL A 323 -27.67 -65.16 88.51
CA VAL A 323 -27.85 -63.70 88.60
C VAL A 323 -29.35 -63.41 88.50
N SER A 324 -29.89 -62.57 89.38
CA SER A 324 -31.25 -62.02 89.31
C SER A 324 -31.23 -60.55 88.92
N ASP A 325 -32.42 -60.04 88.58
CA ASP A 325 -32.67 -58.62 88.30
C ASP A 325 -31.77 -58.05 87.19
N VAL A 326 -31.45 -58.90 86.21
CA VAL A 326 -30.63 -58.55 85.04
C VAL A 326 -31.37 -57.51 84.20
N ALA A 327 -30.81 -56.31 84.16
CA ALA A 327 -31.30 -55.17 83.40
C ALA A 327 -30.24 -54.66 82.43
N LEU A 328 -30.67 -54.22 81.24
CA LEU A 328 -29.81 -53.63 80.22
C LEU A 328 -30.12 -52.14 80.06
N LEU A 329 -29.09 -51.30 80.09
CA LEU A 329 -29.14 -49.92 79.65
C LEU A 329 -28.35 -49.81 78.35
N ALA A 330 -29.06 -49.56 77.25
CA ALA A 330 -28.48 -49.42 75.92
C ALA A 330 -28.80 -48.04 75.34
N THR A 331 -27.77 -47.34 74.84
CA THR A 331 -27.91 -46.03 74.20
C THR A 331 -27.08 -45.97 72.92
N VAL A 332 -27.66 -45.39 71.87
CA VAL A 332 -26.92 -44.91 70.70
C VAL A 332 -26.46 -43.48 70.97
N ASP A 333 -25.20 -43.22 70.65
CA ASP A 333 -24.44 -41.99 70.90
C ASP A 333 -24.35 -41.60 72.40
N PRO A 334 -23.14 -41.62 73.01
CA PRO A 334 -22.97 -41.27 74.42
C PRO A 334 -23.28 -39.79 74.72
N ASP A 335 -23.23 -38.90 73.73
CA ASP A 335 -23.48 -37.47 73.90
C ASP A 335 -25.00 -37.18 74.03
N THR A 336 -25.81 -37.71 73.10
CA THR A 336 -27.28 -37.55 73.11
C THR A 336 -28.01 -38.53 74.03
N ARG A 337 -27.38 -39.68 74.36
CA ARG A 337 -27.98 -40.79 75.13
C ARG A 337 -29.29 -41.29 74.55
N THR A 338 -29.40 -41.34 73.22
CA THR A 338 -30.62 -41.80 72.54
C THR A 338 -30.88 -43.28 72.91
N PRO A 339 -32.03 -43.64 73.51
CA PRO A 339 -32.23 -45.00 74.00
C PRO A 339 -32.30 -46.02 72.85
N LEU A 340 -31.49 -47.07 72.92
CA LEU A 340 -31.52 -48.19 71.98
C LEU A 340 -32.55 -49.22 72.46
N SER A 341 -33.66 -49.35 71.74
CA SER A 341 -34.69 -50.35 72.03
C SER A 341 -34.17 -51.75 71.72
N LEU A 342 -33.87 -52.53 72.77
CA LEU A 342 -33.46 -53.93 72.65
C LEU A 342 -34.63 -54.89 72.95
N SER A 343 -34.81 -55.89 72.09
CA SER A 343 -35.69 -57.04 72.28
C SER A 343 -34.85 -58.26 72.66
N CYS A 344 -35.11 -58.86 73.81
CA CYS A 344 -34.25 -59.89 74.42
C CYS A 344 -34.91 -61.27 74.51
N MET A 345 -34.16 -62.33 74.19
CA MET A 345 -34.57 -63.71 74.36
C MET A 345 -33.51 -64.55 75.10
N PRO A 346 -33.92 -65.39 76.09
CA PRO A 346 -35.24 -65.41 76.72
C PRO A 346 -35.48 -64.15 77.56
N GLY A 347 -36.72 -63.65 77.64
CA GLY A 347 -37.07 -62.44 78.40
C GLY A 347 -37.04 -62.59 79.93
N SER A 348 -36.08 -63.34 80.47
CA SER A 348 -35.88 -63.60 81.90
C SER A 348 -34.93 -62.56 82.48
N THR A 349 -35.35 -61.86 83.54
CA THR A 349 -34.46 -61.07 84.40
C THR A 349 -33.54 -61.94 85.26
N THR A 350 -33.59 -63.27 85.13
CA THR A 350 -32.70 -64.20 85.81
C THR A 350 -31.89 -65.06 84.84
N MET A 351 -30.58 -65.09 85.03
CA MET A 351 -29.63 -65.90 84.26
C MET A 351 -28.99 -66.94 85.16
N GLU A 352 -29.18 -68.23 84.86
CA GLU A 352 -28.47 -69.31 85.56
C GLU A 352 -26.97 -69.32 85.19
N ALA A 353 -26.13 -69.98 85.99
CA ALA A 353 -24.70 -70.11 85.73
C ALA A 353 -24.43 -70.71 84.34
N GLY A 354 -23.53 -70.11 83.55
CA GLY A 354 -23.20 -70.53 82.18
C GLY A 354 -24.26 -70.21 81.12
N THR A 355 -25.37 -69.55 81.47
CA THR A 355 -26.41 -69.16 80.49
C THR A 355 -26.10 -67.83 79.80
N LYS A 356 -26.70 -67.65 78.62
CA LYS A 356 -26.61 -66.42 77.83
C LYS A 356 -27.99 -65.83 77.56
N LEU A 357 -28.02 -64.51 77.47
CA LEU A 357 -29.13 -63.67 77.02
C LEU A 357 -28.71 -63.03 75.70
N THR A 358 -29.51 -63.15 74.66
CA THR A 358 -29.25 -62.50 73.37
C THR A 358 -30.35 -61.50 73.07
N CYS A 359 -29.98 -60.28 72.69
CA CYS A 359 -30.91 -59.22 72.36
C CYS A 359 -30.57 -58.60 71.01
N THR A 360 -31.58 -58.21 70.23
CA THR A 360 -31.42 -57.44 69.01
C THR A 360 -32.14 -56.09 69.10
N GLY A 361 -31.69 -55.10 68.34
CA GLY A 361 -32.33 -53.80 68.25
C GLY A 361 -31.72 -52.94 67.14
N TRP A 362 -32.49 -51.99 66.62
CA TRP A 362 -32.13 -51.19 65.45
C TRP A 362 -31.94 -49.70 65.76
N TYR A 363 -31.26 -48.99 64.86
CA TYR A 363 -31.17 -47.52 64.85
C TYR A 363 -31.17 -46.99 63.41
N GLU A 364 -32.22 -46.25 63.05
CA GLU A 364 -32.36 -45.50 61.80
C GLU A 364 -31.33 -44.35 61.73
N LEU A 365 -30.48 -44.35 60.70
CA LEU A 365 -29.42 -43.37 60.47
C LEU A 365 -29.95 -42.00 60.04
N ARG A 366 -29.43 -40.93 60.65
CA ARG A 366 -29.90 -39.55 60.45
C ARG A 366 -28.78 -38.68 59.90
N GLY A 367 -29.13 -37.56 59.24
CA GLY A 367 -28.13 -36.65 58.63
C GLY A 367 -27.09 -36.06 59.60
N ALA A 368 -27.35 -36.07 60.91
CA ALA A 368 -26.37 -35.71 61.94
C ALA A 368 -25.28 -36.80 62.11
N ASP A 369 -25.64 -38.07 61.94
CA ASP A 369 -24.74 -39.22 62.07
C ASP A 369 -23.73 -39.24 60.90
N PHE A 370 -24.19 -38.99 59.68
CA PHE A 370 -23.32 -38.79 58.51
C PHE A 370 -22.39 -37.56 58.63
N THR A 371 -22.83 -36.53 59.37
CA THR A 371 -21.97 -35.37 59.68
C THR A 371 -20.88 -35.71 60.69
N ARG A 372 -21.14 -36.63 61.63
CA ARG A 372 -20.13 -37.22 62.54
C ARG A 372 -19.27 -38.29 61.85
N GLY A 373 -19.81 -38.96 60.82
CA GLY A 373 -19.16 -40.02 60.07
C GLY A 373 -19.09 -41.39 60.79
N SER A 374 -19.67 -41.49 61.99
CA SER A 374 -19.75 -42.74 62.76
C SER A 374 -20.83 -42.67 63.84
N VAL A 375 -21.37 -43.84 64.17
CA VAL A 375 -22.36 -44.05 65.23
C VAL A 375 -21.73 -44.97 66.28
N THR A 376 -21.87 -44.66 67.56
CA THR A 376 -21.32 -45.49 68.65
C THR A 376 -22.42 -45.84 69.64
N SER A 377 -22.68 -47.13 69.83
CA SER A 377 -23.57 -47.60 70.90
C SER A 377 -22.79 -47.94 72.16
N SER A 378 -23.48 -47.80 73.30
CA SER A 378 -23.01 -48.17 74.62
C SER A 378 -24.06 -49.07 75.27
N VAL A 379 -23.66 -50.26 75.71
CA VAL A 379 -24.57 -51.24 76.31
C VAL A 379 -24.01 -51.73 77.64
N THR A 380 -24.74 -51.48 78.72
CA THR A 380 -24.40 -51.89 80.08
C THR A 380 -25.42 -52.91 80.58
N ALA A 381 -24.94 -54.09 80.98
CA ALA A 381 -25.72 -55.05 81.76
C ALA A 381 -25.43 -54.88 83.24
N SER A 382 -26.45 -55.04 84.09
CA SER A 382 -26.33 -55.04 85.54
C SER A 382 -27.29 -56.05 86.17
N GLY A 383 -26.94 -56.64 87.31
CA GLY A 383 -27.79 -57.59 88.04
C GLY A 383 -27.24 -57.89 89.44
N ALA A 384 -27.89 -58.80 90.18
CA ALA A 384 -27.52 -59.16 91.55
C ALA A 384 -27.34 -60.68 91.73
N VAL A 385 -26.35 -61.09 92.53
CA VAL A 385 -26.10 -62.52 92.85
C VAL A 385 -26.62 -62.85 94.25
N PRO A 386 -27.53 -63.83 94.43
CA PRO A 386 -28.03 -64.23 95.74
C PRO A 386 -26.94 -64.67 96.73
N SER A 387 -27.18 -64.42 98.01
CA SER A 387 -26.26 -64.77 99.11
C SER A 387 -26.14 -66.28 99.35
N VAL A 388 -25.18 -66.66 100.19
CA VAL A 388 -24.74 -68.05 100.41
C VAL A 388 -25.61 -68.81 101.39
N ASP A 389 -26.15 -68.10 102.37
CA ASP A 389 -26.95 -68.58 103.52
C ASP A 389 -28.42 -68.16 103.43
N GLY A 390 -28.78 -67.29 102.48
CA GLY A 390 -30.11 -66.73 102.31
C GLY A 390 -30.48 -65.61 103.31
N GLN A 391 -29.53 -65.11 104.11
CA GLN A 391 -29.81 -64.11 105.16
C GLN A 391 -29.34 -62.68 104.84
N GLN A 392 -28.72 -62.44 103.68
CA GLN A 392 -28.29 -61.10 103.24
C GLN A 392 -28.71 -60.78 101.79
N PRO A 393 -28.88 -59.48 101.43
CA PRO A 393 -29.15 -59.05 100.06
C PRO A 393 -28.00 -59.42 99.11
N GLY A 394 -28.33 -59.58 97.83
CA GLY A 394 -27.39 -60.04 96.81
C GLY A 394 -26.31 -59.02 96.43
N ALA A 395 -25.17 -59.52 95.96
CA ALA A 395 -24.06 -58.68 95.49
C ALA A 395 -24.33 -58.16 94.07
N ALA A 396 -24.31 -56.84 93.89
CA ALA A 396 -24.49 -56.21 92.58
C ALA A 396 -23.26 -56.39 91.68
N ILE A 397 -23.49 -56.68 90.40
CA ILE A 397 -22.48 -56.85 89.36
C ILE A 397 -22.91 -56.13 88.07
N SER A 398 -21.95 -55.66 87.28
CA SER A 398 -22.23 -54.96 86.01
C SER A 398 -21.07 -55.06 85.03
N ALA A 399 -21.36 -55.05 83.73
CA ALA A 399 -20.38 -55.01 82.65
C ALA A 399 -20.89 -54.14 81.49
N THR A 400 -19.99 -53.46 80.78
CA THR A 400 -20.30 -52.50 79.71
C THR A 400 -19.50 -52.80 78.45
N ASN A 401 -20.14 -52.69 77.28
CA ASN A 401 -19.53 -52.76 75.96
C ASN A 401 -19.76 -51.46 75.19
N LEU A 402 -18.78 -51.03 74.39
CA LEU A 402 -18.88 -49.91 73.46
C LEU A 402 -18.64 -50.42 72.04
N LYS A 403 -19.53 -50.10 71.10
CA LYS A 403 -19.42 -50.54 69.71
C LYS A 403 -19.64 -49.37 68.75
N THR A 404 -18.56 -48.96 68.08
CA THR A 404 -18.59 -48.00 66.96
C THR A 404 -18.82 -48.72 65.63
N VAL A 405 -19.61 -48.07 64.77
CA VAL A 405 -19.80 -48.32 63.35
C VAL A 405 -19.38 -47.05 62.62
N GLU A 406 -18.39 -47.14 61.75
CA GLU A 406 -18.04 -46.05 60.82
C GLU A 406 -19.00 -46.10 59.63
N LEU A 407 -19.43 -44.93 59.16
CA LEU A 407 -20.28 -44.81 57.97
C LEU A 407 -19.42 -44.50 56.74
N GLU A 408 -19.88 -44.86 55.54
CA GLU A 408 -19.21 -44.53 54.28
C GLU A 408 -19.14 -42.99 54.03
N ASP A 409 -18.19 -42.54 53.21
CA ASP A 409 -18.10 -41.15 52.73
C ASP A 409 -18.31 -41.10 51.21
N THR A 410 -19.55 -41.39 50.81
CA THR A 410 -20.05 -41.36 49.42
C THR A 410 -20.32 -39.93 48.92
N SER A 411 -19.66 -38.93 49.50
CA SER A 411 -19.74 -37.53 49.07
C SER A 411 -19.31 -37.38 47.61
N ALA A 412 -20.15 -36.71 46.80
CA ALA A 412 -19.94 -36.53 45.37
C ALA A 412 -20.54 -35.20 44.88
N VAL A 413 -19.95 -34.63 43.83
CA VAL A 413 -20.47 -33.42 43.16
C VAL A 413 -20.50 -33.64 41.65
N SER A 414 -21.69 -33.46 41.06
CA SER A 414 -21.85 -33.45 39.61
C SER A 414 -21.76 -32.02 39.07
N ALA A 415 -21.29 -31.89 37.83
CA ALA A 415 -21.20 -30.61 37.14
C ALA A 415 -21.67 -30.74 35.68
N GLU A 416 -22.34 -29.72 35.18
CA GLU A 416 -22.80 -29.57 33.79
C GLU A 416 -22.39 -28.16 33.30
N PHE A 417 -21.66 -28.07 32.18
CA PHE A 417 -21.09 -26.83 31.67
C PHE A 417 -21.58 -26.49 30.26
N GLU A 418 -22.29 -25.37 30.11
CA GLU A 418 -22.92 -24.95 28.85
C GLU A 418 -22.43 -23.56 28.39
N ALA A 419 -22.26 -23.39 27.08
CA ALA A 419 -22.18 -22.07 26.43
C ALA A 419 -23.61 -21.60 26.11
N THR A 420 -24.19 -20.78 26.99
CA THR A 420 -25.60 -20.37 26.93
C THR A 420 -25.94 -19.47 25.74
N SER A 421 -24.98 -18.66 25.28
CA SER A 421 -25.13 -17.77 24.15
C SER A 421 -23.78 -17.20 23.71
N VAL A 422 -23.68 -16.84 22.42
CA VAL A 422 -22.68 -15.87 21.93
C VAL A 422 -23.42 -14.59 21.63
N THR A 423 -22.85 -13.45 22.03
CA THR A 423 -23.36 -12.11 21.76
C THR A 423 -22.45 -11.44 20.74
N ASP A 424 -22.90 -11.41 19.49
CA ASP A 424 -22.39 -10.51 18.45
C ASP A 424 -22.51 -9.07 18.96
N ARG A 425 -21.37 -8.37 19.09
CA ARG A 425 -21.30 -6.98 19.56
C ARG A 425 -21.09 -5.96 18.46
N ASN A 426 -20.63 -6.39 17.28
CA ASN A 426 -20.23 -5.50 16.20
C ASN A 426 -21.26 -5.46 15.04
N GLY A 427 -22.21 -6.41 15.02
CA GLY A 427 -23.33 -6.51 14.10
C GLY A 427 -23.02 -7.24 12.79
N ASN A 428 -21.90 -7.96 12.67
CA ASN A 428 -21.45 -8.58 11.43
C ASN A 428 -22.05 -9.98 11.14
N GLY A 429 -22.76 -10.58 12.11
CA GLY A 429 -23.36 -11.90 12.01
C GLY A 429 -22.38 -13.08 11.99
N VAL A 430 -21.21 -12.96 12.63
CA VAL A 430 -20.27 -14.05 12.92
C VAL A 430 -19.67 -13.91 14.32
N ASN A 431 -19.27 -15.03 14.91
CA ASN A 431 -18.51 -15.05 16.16
C ASN A 431 -17.05 -14.63 15.85
N ASP A 432 -16.67 -13.40 16.19
CA ASP A 432 -15.31 -12.88 15.98
C ASP A 432 -14.83 -11.91 17.09
N ALA A 433 -13.84 -11.05 16.81
CA ALA A 433 -13.11 -10.31 17.83
C ALA A 433 -13.95 -9.18 18.47
N GLY A 434 -14.09 -9.21 19.80
CA GLY A 434 -14.88 -8.27 20.59
C GLY A 434 -16.24 -8.82 21.07
N ASP A 435 -16.71 -9.92 20.47
CA ASP A 435 -17.91 -10.63 20.89
C ASP A 435 -17.74 -11.31 22.23
N THR A 436 -18.85 -11.65 22.89
CA THR A 436 -18.83 -12.38 24.17
C THR A 436 -19.54 -13.71 24.14
N VAL A 437 -18.87 -14.74 24.64
CA VAL A 437 -19.47 -16.04 24.98
C VAL A 437 -19.88 -16.02 26.45
N ASN A 438 -21.15 -16.33 26.72
CA ASN A 438 -21.71 -16.41 28.07
C ASN A 438 -21.78 -17.89 28.50
N TYR A 439 -20.98 -18.28 29.48
CA TYR A 439 -20.94 -19.64 30.02
C TYR A 439 -21.77 -19.78 31.29
N ARG A 440 -22.26 -20.99 31.53
CA ARG A 440 -22.90 -21.38 32.78
C ARG A 440 -22.40 -22.75 33.23
N LEU A 441 -22.09 -22.85 34.51
CA LEU A 441 -21.79 -24.08 35.21
C LEU A 441 -22.91 -24.36 36.22
N ARG A 442 -23.47 -25.56 36.21
CA ARG A 442 -24.41 -26.05 37.22
C ARG A 442 -23.70 -27.13 38.04
N ALA A 443 -23.57 -26.91 39.34
CA ALA A 443 -22.89 -27.80 40.27
C ALA A 443 -23.90 -28.35 41.28
N THR A 444 -24.14 -29.66 41.32
CA THR A 444 -25.13 -30.26 42.22
C THR A 444 -24.47 -31.25 43.18
N ASN A 445 -24.77 -31.14 44.46
CA ASN A 445 -24.38 -32.17 45.43
C ASN A 445 -25.16 -33.46 45.15
N SER A 446 -24.43 -34.53 44.84
CA SER A 446 -24.97 -35.82 44.38
C SER A 446 -24.45 -37.00 45.19
N GLY A 447 -24.01 -36.76 46.43
CA GLY A 447 -23.64 -37.81 47.40
C GLY A 447 -24.43 -37.69 48.71
N SER A 448 -24.12 -38.54 49.69
CA SER A 448 -24.85 -38.71 50.96
C SER A 448 -24.68 -37.61 52.02
N SER A 449 -23.75 -36.66 51.83
CA SER A 449 -23.42 -35.66 52.87
C SER A 449 -23.43 -34.21 52.35
N THR A 450 -23.62 -33.24 53.25
CA THR A 450 -23.54 -31.81 52.92
C THR A 450 -22.12 -31.42 52.55
N LEU A 451 -21.92 -30.87 51.36
CA LEU A 451 -20.62 -30.39 50.91
C LEU A 451 -20.31 -29.00 51.48
N ALA A 452 -19.03 -28.75 51.74
CA ALA A 452 -18.49 -27.43 52.03
C ALA A 452 -17.29 -27.11 51.14
N ASP A 453 -16.79 -25.87 51.26
CA ASP A 453 -15.72 -25.31 50.45
C ASP A 453 -15.97 -25.43 48.93
N VAL A 454 -17.25 -25.42 48.52
CA VAL A 454 -17.62 -25.71 47.12
C VAL A 454 -17.26 -24.53 46.22
N GLY A 455 -16.34 -24.76 45.29
CA GLY A 455 -15.80 -23.74 44.39
C GLY A 455 -15.75 -24.21 42.94
N ALA A 456 -16.03 -23.28 42.03
CA ALA A 456 -15.99 -23.46 40.58
C ALA A 456 -14.71 -22.85 40.00
N THR A 457 -13.95 -23.64 39.24
CA THR A 457 -12.73 -23.21 38.56
C THR A 457 -12.80 -23.56 37.07
N GLY A 458 -12.20 -22.73 36.22
CA GLY A 458 -12.14 -23.00 34.78
C GLY A 458 -11.38 -21.94 34.01
N ALA A 459 -11.15 -22.23 32.74
CA ALA A 459 -10.42 -21.36 31.82
C ALA A 459 -10.89 -21.58 30.37
N VAL A 460 -10.64 -20.59 29.52
CA VAL A 460 -10.77 -20.69 28.07
C VAL A 460 -9.40 -20.92 27.47
N ALA A 461 -9.25 -21.99 26.71
CA ALA A 461 -8.12 -22.23 25.82
C ALA A 461 -8.45 -21.64 24.44
N GLY A 462 -7.86 -20.48 24.15
CA GLY A 462 -7.83 -19.86 22.83
C GLY A 462 -6.38 -19.66 22.38
N ALA A 463 -6.02 -18.44 21.98
CA ALA A 463 -4.63 -18.07 21.72
C ALA A 463 -3.76 -18.08 22.99
N THR A 464 -4.38 -17.81 24.14
CA THR A 464 -3.79 -17.95 25.47
C THR A 464 -4.80 -18.56 26.43
N THR A 465 -4.33 -19.25 27.47
CA THR A 465 -5.21 -19.84 28.50
C THR A 465 -5.68 -18.75 29.45
N THR A 466 -6.94 -18.34 29.34
CA THR A 466 -7.53 -17.24 30.12
C THR A 466 -8.47 -17.78 31.21
N PRO A 467 -8.22 -17.52 32.52
CA PRO A 467 -9.12 -17.95 33.60
C PRO A 467 -10.53 -17.33 33.49
N LEU A 468 -11.55 -18.08 33.90
CA LEU A 468 -12.95 -17.62 33.95
C LEU A 468 -13.30 -17.01 35.32
N ASP A 469 -13.82 -15.77 35.35
CA ASP A 469 -14.44 -15.15 36.53
C ASP A 469 -15.83 -15.74 36.77
N PHE A 470 -15.92 -16.77 37.61
CA PHE A 470 -17.18 -17.46 37.93
C PHE A 470 -17.95 -16.77 39.06
N ARG A 471 -19.08 -16.16 38.68
CA ARG A 471 -20.05 -15.55 39.59
C ARG A 471 -21.13 -16.56 39.94
N CYS A 472 -21.04 -17.11 41.15
CA CYS A 472 -21.89 -18.20 41.63
C CYS A 472 -23.03 -17.72 42.55
N ASP A 473 -24.17 -18.40 42.46
CA ASP A 473 -25.27 -18.36 43.43
C ASP A 473 -25.63 -19.80 43.88
N PRO A 474 -25.53 -20.14 45.18
CA PRO A 474 -24.91 -19.34 46.25
C PRO A 474 -23.43 -19.01 45.97
N ALA A 475 -22.95 -17.93 46.57
CA ALA A 475 -21.58 -17.45 46.37
C ALA A 475 -20.53 -18.46 46.85
N GLN A 476 -19.48 -18.65 46.05
CA GLN A 476 -18.36 -19.53 46.38
C GLN A 476 -17.36 -18.87 47.36
N PRO A 477 -16.76 -19.59 48.32
CA PRO A 477 -16.94 -21.02 48.60
C PRO A 477 -18.29 -21.33 49.25
N ALA A 478 -19.09 -22.16 48.59
CA ALA A 478 -20.46 -22.45 48.98
C ALA A 478 -20.54 -23.66 49.94
N ARG A 479 -21.67 -23.75 50.65
CA ARG A 479 -22.12 -24.98 51.30
C ARG A 479 -23.33 -25.51 50.53
N LEU A 480 -23.27 -26.76 50.08
CA LEU A 480 -24.36 -27.40 49.34
C LEU A 480 -24.94 -28.56 50.15
N PRO A 481 -26.16 -28.40 50.71
CA PRO A 481 -26.96 -29.51 51.21
C PRO A 481 -27.19 -30.60 50.16
N LEU A 482 -27.76 -31.72 50.60
CA LEU A 482 -28.21 -32.81 49.71
C LEU A 482 -29.09 -32.28 48.56
N SER A 483 -28.80 -32.71 47.33
CA SER A 483 -29.51 -32.32 46.10
C SER A 483 -29.55 -30.81 45.81
N ALA A 484 -28.78 -29.98 46.52
CA ALA A 484 -28.71 -28.54 46.28
C ALA A 484 -27.79 -28.23 45.09
N THR A 485 -28.20 -27.26 44.26
CA THR A 485 -27.43 -26.80 43.09
C THR A 485 -26.88 -25.39 43.31
N MET A 486 -25.59 -25.20 43.02
CA MET A 486 -24.96 -23.91 42.77
C MET A 486 -24.95 -23.63 41.27
N VAL A 487 -25.31 -22.42 40.86
CA VAL A 487 -25.23 -21.98 39.47
C VAL A 487 -24.20 -20.87 39.36
N CYS A 488 -23.16 -21.08 38.56
CA CYS A 488 -22.16 -20.07 38.26
C CYS A 488 -22.28 -19.60 36.81
N THR A 489 -22.10 -18.31 36.56
CA THR A 489 -21.95 -17.74 35.22
C THR A 489 -20.58 -17.09 35.05
N ALA A 490 -20.07 -17.11 33.83
CA ALA A 490 -18.83 -16.45 33.45
C ALA A 490 -18.96 -15.91 32.01
N VAL A 491 -18.19 -14.88 31.66
CA VAL A 491 -18.23 -14.25 30.34
C VAL A 491 -16.82 -14.13 29.79
N TYR A 492 -16.59 -14.63 28.58
CA TYR A 492 -15.33 -14.50 27.86
C TYR A 492 -15.52 -13.58 26.65
N THR A 493 -14.61 -12.61 26.46
CA THR A 493 -14.59 -11.78 25.24
C THR A 493 -13.58 -12.38 24.26
N ILE A 494 -14.03 -12.72 23.06
CA ILE A 494 -13.18 -13.29 22.00
C ILE A 494 -12.16 -12.23 21.56
N THR A 495 -10.89 -12.60 21.55
CA THR A 495 -9.79 -11.69 21.18
C THR A 495 -9.41 -11.85 19.71
N ALA A 496 -8.78 -10.85 19.10
CA ALA A 496 -8.25 -10.96 17.73
C ALA A 496 -7.29 -12.15 17.58
N ALA A 497 -6.45 -12.38 18.60
CA ALA A 497 -5.54 -13.51 18.63
C ALA A 497 -6.28 -14.86 18.57
N ASP A 498 -7.46 -14.99 19.21
CA ASP A 498 -8.28 -16.20 19.13
C ASP A 498 -8.77 -16.45 17.71
N VAL A 499 -9.26 -15.41 17.02
CA VAL A 499 -9.71 -15.54 15.61
C VAL A 499 -8.53 -15.83 14.67
N ASP A 500 -7.31 -15.41 15.03
CA ASP A 500 -6.09 -15.72 14.29
C ASP A 500 -5.51 -17.13 14.60
N THR A 501 -5.99 -17.85 15.62
CA THR A 501 -5.52 -19.23 15.91
C THR A 501 -5.95 -20.24 14.84
N PRO A 502 -5.10 -21.20 14.41
CA PRO A 502 -5.46 -22.17 13.37
C PRO A 502 -6.71 -23.03 13.66
N SER A 503 -7.13 -23.21 14.92
CA SER A 503 -8.27 -24.05 15.31
C SER A 503 -9.64 -23.54 14.85
N ALA A 504 -9.81 -22.21 14.70
CA ALA A 504 -11.13 -21.56 14.62
C ALA A 504 -12.07 -21.87 15.81
N THR A 505 -11.53 -22.27 16.96
CA THR A 505 -12.31 -22.55 18.18
C THR A 505 -11.66 -21.96 19.41
N VAL A 506 -12.49 -21.52 20.34
CA VAL A 506 -12.10 -21.36 21.75
C VAL A 506 -12.79 -22.44 22.58
N THR A 507 -12.02 -23.16 23.38
CA THR A 507 -12.53 -24.28 24.19
C THR A 507 -12.51 -23.88 25.65
N ALA A 508 -13.68 -23.71 26.25
CA ALA A 508 -13.82 -23.44 27.67
C ALA A 508 -13.93 -24.75 28.44
N THR A 509 -13.17 -24.90 29.52
CA THR A 509 -13.19 -26.06 30.41
C THR A 509 -13.41 -25.60 31.85
N ALA A 510 -14.32 -26.27 32.56
CA ALA A 510 -14.65 -25.96 33.95
C ALA A 510 -14.82 -27.22 34.80
N SER A 511 -14.57 -27.09 36.10
CA SER A 511 -14.80 -28.14 37.09
C SER A 511 -15.20 -27.54 38.43
N VAL A 512 -15.79 -28.38 39.28
CA VAL A 512 -16.18 -28.04 40.65
C VAL A 512 -15.32 -28.83 41.62
N THR A 513 -14.93 -28.22 42.73
CA THR A 513 -14.29 -28.89 43.87
C THR A 513 -15.03 -28.59 45.17
N GLY A 514 -14.87 -29.43 46.19
CA GLY A 514 -15.45 -29.24 47.52
C GLY A 514 -14.96 -30.32 48.50
N LYS A 515 -15.60 -30.42 49.67
CA LYS A 515 -15.31 -31.44 50.70
C LYS A 515 -16.58 -32.02 51.30
N GLY A 516 -16.58 -33.33 51.54
CA GLY A 516 -17.63 -34.05 52.28
C GLY A 516 -17.74 -33.64 53.76
N ARG A 517 -18.76 -34.18 54.42
CA ARG A 517 -19.03 -34.05 55.88
C ARG A 517 -18.88 -32.62 56.38
N ALA A 518 -19.53 -31.69 55.67
CA ALA A 518 -19.56 -30.25 55.97
C ALA A 518 -18.17 -29.55 56.07
N GLY A 519 -17.12 -30.17 55.52
CA GLY A 519 -15.76 -29.63 55.46
C GLY A 519 -14.68 -30.50 56.10
N THR A 520 -15.04 -31.58 56.81
CA THR A 520 -14.11 -32.50 57.48
C THR A 520 -13.86 -33.81 56.72
N GLY A 521 -14.71 -34.14 55.75
CA GLY A 521 -14.65 -35.37 54.97
C GLY A 521 -13.71 -35.28 53.76
N LYS A 522 -13.80 -36.30 52.91
CA LYS A 522 -13.00 -36.45 51.69
C LYS A 522 -13.13 -35.24 50.76
N ALA A 523 -12.03 -34.84 50.13
CA ALA A 523 -12.06 -33.86 49.04
C ALA A 523 -12.76 -34.48 47.81
N VAL A 524 -13.73 -33.77 47.27
CA VAL A 524 -14.54 -34.17 46.11
C VAL A 524 -14.34 -33.19 44.96
N GLY A 525 -14.56 -33.66 43.74
CA GLY A 525 -14.61 -32.79 42.58
C GLY A 525 -15.32 -33.47 41.41
N SER A 526 -15.85 -32.66 40.51
CA SER A 526 -16.39 -33.15 39.25
C SER A 526 -15.26 -33.53 38.31
N SER A 527 -15.54 -34.39 37.32
CA SER A 527 -14.75 -34.39 36.09
C SER A 527 -14.75 -32.97 35.49
N PRO A 528 -13.67 -32.53 34.84
CA PRO A 528 -13.70 -31.33 34.01
C PRO A 528 -14.65 -31.56 32.82
N ASP A 529 -15.56 -30.62 32.61
CA ASP A 529 -16.47 -30.55 31.47
C ASP A 529 -16.04 -29.41 30.53
N SER A 530 -16.24 -29.55 29.22
CA SER A 530 -15.68 -28.64 28.22
C SER A 530 -16.59 -28.39 27.02
N VAL A 531 -16.74 -27.12 26.65
CA VAL A 531 -17.56 -26.65 25.53
C VAL A 531 -16.73 -25.85 24.53
N GLU A 532 -16.79 -26.24 23.26
CA GLU A 532 -16.16 -25.51 22.15
C GLU A 532 -17.10 -24.43 21.60
N THR A 533 -16.59 -23.21 21.44
CA THR A 533 -17.26 -22.18 20.64
C THR A 533 -16.53 -22.02 19.31
N ARG A 534 -17.24 -22.26 18.20
CA ARG A 534 -16.69 -22.04 16.85
C ARG A 534 -16.69 -20.55 16.53
N LEU A 535 -15.53 -20.05 16.16
CA LEU A 535 -15.33 -18.76 15.53
C LEU A 535 -15.65 -18.87 14.05
N THR A 536 -15.90 -17.76 13.35
CA THR A 536 -16.03 -17.78 11.89
C THR A 536 -15.08 -16.77 11.24
N PRO A 537 -13.83 -17.18 11.00
CA PRO A 537 -12.89 -16.45 10.16
C PRO A 537 -13.51 -16.07 8.82
N ARG A 538 -13.45 -14.78 8.48
CA ARG A 538 -13.80 -14.24 7.17
C ARG A 538 -12.63 -13.40 6.67
N PRO A 539 -11.57 -14.00 6.11
CA PRO A 539 -10.52 -13.24 5.44
C PRO A 539 -11.11 -12.44 4.28
N LYS A 540 -10.81 -11.13 4.22
CA LYS A 540 -11.31 -10.27 3.14
C LYS A 540 -10.46 -9.01 2.97
N LEU A 541 -9.93 -8.81 1.77
CA LEU A 541 -9.13 -7.66 1.41
C LEU A 541 -9.90 -6.78 0.41
N ALA A 542 -9.85 -5.47 0.57
CA ALA A 542 -10.43 -4.49 -0.34
C ALA A 542 -9.35 -3.50 -0.79
N THR A 543 -9.40 -3.05 -2.03
CA THR A 543 -8.51 -2.03 -2.57
C THR A 543 -9.32 -0.85 -3.07
N SER A 544 -8.85 0.37 -2.80
CA SER A 544 -9.26 1.56 -3.54
C SER A 544 -8.06 2.17 -4.26
N LEU A 545 -8.31 2.88 -5.36
CA LEU A 545 -7.31 3.58 -6.15
C LEU A 545 -7.83 4.98 -6.48
N SER A 546 -6.96 5.97 -6.44
CA SER A 546 -7.29 7.38 -6.65
C SER A 546 -6.13 8.14 -7.28
N VAL A 547 -6.43 9.20 -8.03
CA VAL A 547 -5.45 10.22 -8.42
C VAL A 547 -5.29 11.17 -7.23
N ALA A 548 -4.10 11.23 -6.66
CA ALA A 548 -3.73 12.16 -5.60
C ALA A 548 -3.39 13.56 -6.16
N GLY A 549 -2.93 13.62 -7.42
CA GLY A 549 -2.69 14.86 -8.13
C GLY A 549 -2.24 14.64 -9.57
N VAL A 550 -2.29 15.71 -10.36
CA VAL A 550 -1.66 15.79 -11.68
C VAL A 550 -0.72 16.99 -11.65
N VAL A 551 0.50 16.79 -12.14
CA VAL A 551 1.50 17.85 -12.28
C VAL A 551 1.79 18.04 -13.76
N ASP A 552 1.28 19.15 -14.29
CA ASP A 552 1.75 19.79 -15.52
C ASP A 552 3.22 20.18 -15.32
N VAL A 553 4.11 19.49 -16.03
CA VAL A 553 5.57 19.64 -15.94
C VAL A 553 6.08 20.70 -16.93
N ASN A 554 5.38 20.88 -18.05
CA ASN A 554 5.79 21.78 -19.13
C ASN A 554 5.14 23.18 -19.04
N THR A 555 4.17 23.35 -18.15
CA THR A 555 3.38 24.55 -17.83
C THR A 555 2.49 25.09 -18.97
N ASN A 556 2.07 24.21 -19.90
CA ASN A 556 1.20 24.60 -21.01
C ASN A 556 -0.30 24.68 -20.65
N GLY A 557 -0.71 24.21 -19.45
CA GLY A 557 -2.10 24.22 -18.99
C GLY A 557 -2.95 23.04 -19.45
N ARG A 558 -2.32 21.92 -19.83
CA ARG A 558 -2.95 20.65 -20.23
C ARG A 558 -2.44 19.51 -19.34
N THR A 559 -2.94 18.31 -19.61
CA THR A 559 -2.28 17.06 -19.21
C THR A 559 -1.86 16.35 -20.49
N ASP A 560 -0.57 16.43 -20.84
CA ASP A 560 0.00 15.82 -22.04
C ASP A 560 1.40 15.21 -21.78
N VAL A 561 2.22 15.05 -22.82
CA VAL A 561 3.38 14.16 -22.81
C VAL A 561 4.52 14.70 -21.93
N GLY A 562 4.96 13.87 -20.98
CA GLY A 562 5.96 14.22 -19.97
C GLY A 562 5.38 14.69 -18.63
N ASP A 563 4.07 14.91 -18.54
CA ASP A 563 3.40 15.25 -17.27
C ASP A 563 3.32 14.05 -16.33
N ARG A 564 3.11 14.33 -15.03
CA ARG A 564 3.11 13.30 -13.99
C ARG A 564 1.74 13.17 -13.31
N ILE A 565 1.21 11.95 -13.29
CA ILE A 565 0.01 11.59 -12.52
C ILE A 565 0.47 10.88 -11.24
N ASP A 566 0.12 11.44 -10.08
CA ASP A 566 0.41 10.85 -8.78
C ASP A 566 -0.82 10.04 -8.32
N TYR A 567 -0.59 8.76 -7.99
CA TYR A 567 -1.63 7.84 -7.53
C TYR A 567 -1.50 7.51 -6.03
N SER A 568 -2.64 7.27 -5.40
CA SER A 568 -2.76 6.71 -4.06
C SER A 568 -3.69 5.49 -4.09
N ALA A 569 -3.13 4.32 -3.81
CA ALA A 569 -3.86 3.08 -3.59
C ALA A 569 -3.96 2.79 -2.08
N VAL A 570 -5.10 2.28 -1.61
CA VAL A 570 -5.28 1.89 -0.20
C VAL A 570 -5.82 0.47 -0.14
N ALA A 571 -5.04 -0.42 0.47
CA ALA A 571 -5.47 -1.76 0.85
C ALA A 571 -6.10 -1.71 2.25
N THR A 572 -7.30 -2.25 2.40
CA THR A 572 -8.05 -2.29 3.67
C THR A 572 -8.40 -3.73 3.99
N ASN A 573 -7.99 -4.22 5.15
CA ASN A 573 -8.49 -5.49 5.65
C ASN A 573 -9.93 -5.29 6.14
N THR A 574 -10.89 -5.84 5.39
CA THR A 574 -12.33 -5.78 5.67
C THR A 574 -12.86 -7.12 6.17
N GLY A 575 -11.96 -8.01 6.59
CA GLY A 575 -12.24 -9.31 7.18
C GLY A 575 -12.12 -9.30 8.71
N THR A 576 -12.35 -10.48 9.30
CA THR A 576 -12.35 -10.70 10.76
C THR A 576 -11.04 -11.31 11.30
N VAL A 577 -10.07 -11.58 10.43
CA VAL A 577 -8.74 -12.11 10.76
C VAL A 577 -7.63 -11.16 10.33
N THR A 578 -6.51 -11.20 11.02
CA THR A 578 -5.28 -10.51 10.61
C THR A 578 -4.75 -11.13 9.32
N LEU A 579 -4.39 -10.28 8.35
CA LEU A 579 -3.76 -10.71 7.10
C LEU A 579 -2.26 -10.41 7.17
N THR A 580 -1.44 -11.38 6.77
CA THR A 580 0.02 -11.26 6.70
C THR A 580 0.48 -11.17 5.25
N GLY A 581 1.75 -10.78 5.02
CA GLY A 581 2.30 -10.72 3.65
C GLY A 581 1.63 -9.69 2.73
N VAL A 582 0.86 -8.74 3.28
CA VAL A 582 0.00 -7.85 2.49
C VAL A 582 0.83 -6.93 1.62
N ALA A 583 0.56 -6.94 0.32
CA ALA A 583 1.22 -6.12 -0.69
C ALA A 583 0.20 -5.59 -1.71
N VAL A 584 0.54 -4.45 -2.34
CA VAL A 584 -0.26 -3.84 -3.40
C VAL A 584 0.51 -3.94 -4.71
N SER A 585 -0.17 -4.42 -5.75
CA SER A 585 0.26 -4.37 -7.15
C SER A 585 -0.50 -3.25 -7.86
N ALA A 586 0.19 -2.46 -8.67
CA ALA A 586 -0.45 -1.50 -9.56
C ALA A 586 0.07 -1.67 -10.99
N ALA A 587 -0.81 -1.46 -11.96
CA ALA A 587 -0.50 -1.51 -13.38
C ALA A 587 -1.29 -0.44 -14.12
N VAL A 588 -0.71 0.09 -15.19
CA VAL A 588 -1.40 0.98 -16.14
C VAL A 588 -1.68 0.15 -17.40
N ALA A 589 -2.83 0.34 -18.02
CA ALA A 589 -3.24 -0.42 -19.21
C ALA A 589 -2.40 -0.03 -20.44
N ASP A 590 -2.13 -0.98 -21.34
CA ASP A 590 -1.53 -0.70 -22.64
C ASP A 590 -2.32 0.41 -23.38
N PRO A 591 -1.65 1.39 -24.02
CA PRO A 591 -0.23 1.38 -24.41
C PRO A 591 0.74 2.05 -23.40
N ALA A 592 0.43 2.03 -22.10
CA ALA A 592 1.25 2.66 -21.07
C ALA A 592 2.63 2.02 -20.84
N GLY A 593 3.53 2.82 -20.24
CA GLY A 593 4.90 2.44 -19.90
C GLY A 593 5.06 1.55 -18.65
N PRO A 594 6.26 1.52 -18.03
CA PRO A 594 6.52 0.66 -16.88
C PRO A 594 5.60 1.02 -15.70
N ALA A 595 5.13 -0.03 -15.00
CA ALA A 595 4.24 0.10 -13.85
C ALA A 595 4.81 1.05 -12.77
N PRO A 596 3.98 1.91 -12.14
CA PRO A 596 4.45 2.91 -11.20
C PRO A 596 5.06 2.25 -9.95
N ALA A 597 6.30 2.63 -9.62
CA ALA A 597 6.97 2.14 -8.42
C ALA A 597 6.24 2.62 -7.17
N LEU A 598 5.62 1.68 -6.44
CA LEU A 598 4.84 1.98 -5.23
C LEU A 598 5.73 2.07 -3.99
N THR A 599 5.53 3.12 -3.19
CA THR A 599 6.05 3.25 -1.83
C THR A 599 4.90 3.11 -0.85
N CYS A 600 4.93 2.06 -0.02
CA CYS A 600 3.85 1.71 0.90
C CYS A 600 4.15 2.09 2.35
N GLN A 601 3.11 2.46 3.10
CA GLN A 601 3.10 2.62 4.57
C GLN A 601 1.90 1.85 5.17
N PRO A 602 2.12 0.87 6.08
CA PRO A 602 3.42 0.28 6.43
C PRO A 602 4.15 -0.31 5.22
N VAL A 603 5.47 -0.50 5.33
CA VAL A 603 6.31 -1.01 4.23
C VAL A 603 5.86 -2.42 3.83
N ALA A 604 5.58 -2.61 2.54
CA ALA A 604 5.15 -3.90 2.01
C ALA A 604 6.34 -4.88 1.84
N PRO A 605 6.13 -6.20 2.03
CA PRO A 605 4.90 -6.83 2.52
C PRO A 605 4.71 -6.64 4.03
N ALA A 606 3.49 -6.32 4.48
CA ALA A 606 3.20 -6.02 5.88
C ALA A 606 2.15 -6.97 6.50
N THR A 607 1.90 -6.79 7.80
CA THR A 607 0.76 -7.39 8.51
C THR A 607 -0.32 -6.33 8.74
N VAL A 608 -1.56 -6.63 8.40
CA VAL A 608 -2.71 -5.71 8.47
C VAL A 608 -3.83 -6.38 9.26
N ALA A 609 -4.05 -5.90 10.49
CA ALA A 609 -5.12 -6.33 11.38
C ALA A 609 -6.53 -5.99 10.81
N PRO A 610 -7.62 -6.61 11.30
CA PRO A 610 -8.98 -6.25 10.93
C PRO A 610 -9.25 -4.73 11.01
N SER A 611 -9.92 -4.17 10.00
CA SER A 611 -10.17 -2.73 9.81
C SER A 611 -8.95 -1.83 9.63
N ALA A 612 -7.72 -2.35 9.68
CA ALA A 612 -6.51 -1.56 9.40
C ALA A 612 -6.24 -1.43 7.89
N THR A 613 -5.38 -0.47 7.53
CA THR A 613 -5.04 -0.12 6.15
C THR A 613 -3.54 -0.11 5.88
N MET A 614 -3.18 -0.32 4.61
CA MET A 614 -1.89 0.04 4.01
C MET A 614 -2.15 1.03 2.88
N THR A 615 -1.46 2.16 2.89
CA THR A 615 -1.50 3.15 1.80
C THR A 615 -0.22 3.07 0.98
N CYS A 616 -0.36 2.94 -0.34
CA CYS A 616 0.75 2.90 -1.28
C CYS A 616 0.63 4.05 -2.29
N THR A 617 1.67 4.86 -2.40
CA THR A 617 1.74 5.97 -3.36
C THR A 617 2.77 5.69 -4.44
N GLY A 618 2.51 6.15 -5.65
CA GLY A 618 3.41 6.01 -6.78
C GLY A 618 2.99 6.94 -7.92
N SER A 619 3.90 7.21 -8.85
CA SER A 619 3.68 8.19 -9.93
C SER A 619 3.91 7.59 -11.31
N TYR A 620 3.05 7.91 -12.26
CA TYR A 620 3.21 7.59 -13.68
C TYR A 620 3.58 8.85 -14.47
N THR A 621 4.40 8.71 -15.52
CA THR A 621 4.74 9.79 -16.44
C THR A 621 4.07 9.54 -17.78
N VAL A 622 3.25 10.49 -18.23
CA VAL A 622 2.43 10.38 -19.45
C VAL A 622 3.31 10.28 -20.69
N THR A 623 3.06 9.28 -21.53
CA THR A 623 3.75 9.07 -22.80
C THR A 623 2.93 9.60 -23.98
N GLN A 624 3.57 9.75 -25.15
CA GLN A 624 2.84 10.11 -26.38
C GLN A 624 1.79 9.05 -26.78
N ALA A 625 1.97 7.78 -26.41
CA ALA A 625 1.01 6.73 -26.72
C ALA A 625 -0.26 6.85 -25.85
N ASP A 626 -0.12 7.24 -24.58
CA ASP A 626 -1.26 7.57 -23.72
C ASP A 626 -2.03 8.77 -24.28
N VAL A 627 -1.33 9.83 -24.72
CA VAL A 627 -1.95 11.03 -25.32
C VAL A 627 -2.62 10.72 -26.66
N ASP A 628 -2.04 9.83 -27.47
CA ASP A 628 -2.63 9.37 -28.74
C ASP A 628 -3.94 8.55 -28.50
N GLU A 629 -4.10 7.89 -27.35
CA GLU A 629 -5.34 7.18 -26.93
C GLU A 629 -6.31 8.10 -26.13
N GLY A 630 -5.80 9.20 -25.55
CA GLY A 630 -6.58 10.24 -24.87
C GLY A 630 -6.89 9.98 -23.39
N GLU A 631 -6.45 8.85 -22.81
CA GLU A 631 -6.59 8.58 -21.38
C GLU A 631 -5.51 7.65 -20.81
N VAL A 632 -5.22 7.83 -19.51
CA VAL A 632 -4.41 6.89 -18.71
C VAL A 632 -5.34 6.11 -17.79
N THR A 633 -5.44 4.80 -18.03
CA THR A 633 -6.21 3.88 -17.19
C THR A 633 -5.27 3.13 -16.23
N ALA A 634 -5.29 3.50 -14.96
CA ALA A 634 -4.52 2.85 -13.90
C ALA A 634 -5.40 1.87 -13.10
N THR A 635 -4.79 0.78 -12.63
CA THR A 635 -5.44 -0.28 -11.86
C THR A 635 -4.58 -0.69 -10.67
N ALA A 636 -5.21 -1.23 -9.62
CA ALA A 636 -4.53 -1.79 -8.47
C ALA A 636 -5.27 -3.01 -7.89
N THR A 637 -4.51 -4.04 -7.50
CA THR A 637 -4.97 -5.16 -6.68
C THR A 637 -4.09 -5.27 -5.44
N SER A 638 -4.64 -5.78 -4.35
CA SER A 638 -3.88 -6.12 -3.15
C SER A 638 -4.03 -7.60 -2.87
N THR A 639 -2.94 -8.23 -2.46
CA THR A 639 -2.89 -9.63 -2.04
C THR A 639 -2.38 -9.73 -0.61
N GLY A 640 -2.78 -10.77 0.12
CA GLY A 640 -2.29 -11.11 1.45
C GLY A 640 -2.54 -12.58 1.77
N LEU A 641 -2.06 -13.05 2.91
CA LEU A 641 -2.20 -14.42 3.39
C LEU A 641 -3.01 -14.45 4.69
N ALA A 642 -4.02 -15.31 4.72
CA ALA A 642 -4.73 -15.67 5.94
C ALA A 642 -3.90 -16.61 6.83
N ARG A 643 -4.37 -16.81 8.06
CA ARG A 643 -3.72 -17.61 9.14
C ARG A 643 -3.40 -19.07 8.80
N ASP A 644 -4.05 -19.63 7.77
CA ASP A 644 -3.89 -21.00 7.26
C ASP A 644 -3.09 -21.06 5.95
N GLY A 645 -2.66 -19.90 5.43
CA GLY A 645 -1.97 -19.77 4.15
C GLY A 645 -2.89 -19.56 2.95
N GLU A 646 -4.20 -19.39 3.11
CA GLU A 646 -5.08 -19.00 1.99
C GLU A 646 -4.68 -17.61 1.45
N THR A 647 -4.49 -17.50 0.13
CA THR A 647 -4.22 -16.22 -0.54
C THR A 647 -5.52 -15.44 -0.71
N VAL A 648 -5.56 -14.26 -0.11
CA VAL A 648 -6.70 -13.33 -0.11
C VAL A 648 -6.38 -12.20 -1.10
N GLU A 649 -7.12 -12.14 -2.21
CA GLU A 649 -6.99 -11.07 -3.20
C GLU A 649 -8.20 -10.13 -3.14
N SER A 650 -7.95 -8.83 -3.28
CA SER A 650 -9.00 -7.82 -3.43
C SER A 650 -9.55 -7.76 -4.87
N PRO A 651 -10.82 -7.40 -5.07
CA PRO A 651 -11.27 -6.92 -6.38
C PRO A 651 -10.37 -5.80 -6.92
N GLN A 652 -10.11 -5.81 -8.22
CA GLN A 652 -9.30 -4.78 -8.89
C GLN A 652 -9.97 -3.41 -8.79
N ALA A 653 -9.26 -2.43 -8.24
CA ALA A 653 -9.62 -1.03 -8.31
C ALA A 653 -9.08 -0.42 -9.61
N GLN A 654 -9.79 0.56 -10.16
CA GLN A 654 -9.45 1.24 -11.41
C GLN A 654 -9.72 2.74 -11.29
N VAL A 655 -8.87 3.56 -11.92
CA VAL A 655 -9.11 5.00 -12.11
C VAL A 655 -8.66 5.41 -13.52
N VAL A 656 -9.46 6.26 -14.17
CA VAL A 656 -9.21 6.74 -15.53
C VAL A 656 -8.91 8.23 -15.47
N THR A 657 -7.80 8.65 -16.09
CA THR A 657 -7.36 10.05 -16.15
C THR A 657 -7.41 10.52 -17.60
N LYS A 658 -8.33 11.43 -17.94
CA LYS A 658 -8.40 11.99 -19.29
C LYS A 658 -7.21 12.92 -19.58
N LEU A 659 -6.67 12.81 -20.78
CA LEU A 659 -5.56 13.64 -21.29
C LEU A 659 -6.06 14.66 -22.32
N SER A 660 -5.18 15.58 -22.73
CA SER A 660 -5.50 16.55 -23.77
C SER A 660 -5.27 15.96 -25.16
N THR A 661 -6.35 15.63 -25.88
CA THR A 661 -6.28 15.18 -27.28
C THR A 661 -6.19 16.34 -28.30
N ALA A 662 -5.86 17.56 -27.85
CA ALA A 662 -5.90 18.76 -28.67
C ALA A 662 -4.98 18.66 -29.90
N SER A 663 -5.55 18.72 -31.09
CA SER A 663 -4.84 18.62 -32.37
C SER A 663 -4.65 20.00 -33.03
N ALA A 664 -3.46 20.26 -33.59
CA ALA A 664 -3.18 21.50 -34.31
C ALA A 664 -1.96 21.35 -35.24
N LEU A 665 -2.03 21.97 -36.42
CA LEU A 665 -0.98 21.92 -37.45
C LEU A 665 -0.72 23.34 -37.96
N VAL A 666 0.53 23.78 -37.95
CA VAL A 666 0.93 25.12 -38.42
C VAL A 666 1.90 24.97 -39.59
N ALA A 667 1.62 25.63 -40.71
CA ALA A 667 2.52 25.73 -41.85
C ALA A 667 3.04 27.16 -41.99
N ALA A 668 4.31 27.30 -42.35
CA ALA A 668 4.95 28.56 -42.69
C ALA A 668 5.80 28.39 -43.96
N VAL A 669 5.83 29.41 -44.82
CA VAL A 669 6.63 29.43 -46.06
C VAL A 669 7.45 30.71 -46.13
N SER A 670 8.65 30.60 -46.70
CA SER A 670 9.62 31.68 -46.86
C SER A 670 10.40 31.53 -48.17
N VAL A 671 10.89 32.64 -48.71
CA VAL A 671 11.93 32.62 -49.75
C VAL A 671 13.27 32.42 -49.04
N SER A 672 13.97 31.33 -49.38
CA SER A 672 15.25 30.94 -48.77
C SER A 672 16.47 31.32 -49.61
N ALA A 673 16.31 31.34 -50.94
CA ALA A 673 17.31 31.78 -51.89
C ALA A 673 16.66 32.27 -53.18
N VAL A 674 17.42 33.09 -53.93
CA VAL A 674 17.10 33.58 -55.28
C VAL A 674 18.34 33.37 -56.13
N ASP A 675 18.16 32.84 -57.33
CA ASP A 675 19.20 32.47 -58.30
C ASP A 675 19.29 33.55 -59.38
N ASP A 676 19.76 34.75 -59.00
CA ASP A 676 20.08 35.88 -59.90
C ASP A 676 21.30 35.49 -60.76
N ALA A 677 21.02 34.77 -61.83
CA ALA A 677 22.02 34.18 -62.73
C ALA A 677 22.72 35.25 -63.59
N ASN A 678 22.16 36.46 -63.68
CA ASN A 678 22.75 37.58 -64.42
C ASN A 678 23.40 38.67 -63.53
N ALA A 679 23.32 38.52 -62.21
CA ALA A 679 23.92 39.36 -61.16
C ALA A 679 23.51 40.85 -61.23
N ASN A 680 22.27 41.15 -61.62
CA ASN A 680 21.78 42.52 -61.74
C ASN A 680 21.06 43.06 -60.47
N GLY A 681 20.87 42.21 -59.46
CA GLY A 681 20.21 42.53 -58.20
C GLY A 681 18.68 42.48 -58.25
N ARG A 682 18.12 41.69 -59.16
CA ARG A 682 16.66 41.52 -59.38
C ARG A 682 16.33 40.03 -59.56
N VAL A 683 15.13 39.74 -60.05
CA VAL A 683 14.71 38.39 -60.46
C VAL A 683 14.01 38.52 -61.80
N ASP A 684 14.64 38.00 -62.84
CA ASP A 684 14.18 38.06 -64.23
C ASP A 684 13.58 36.73 -64.71
N ALA A 685 12.97 36.73 -65.89
CA ALA A 685 12.43 35.51 -66.49
C ALA A 685 13.55 34.49 -66.80
N GLY A 686 13.38 33.26 -66.31
CA GLY A 686 14.35 32.16 -66.39
C GLY A 686 15.13 31.89 -65.10
N GLU A 687 15.07 32.80 -64.12
CA GLU A 687 15.76 32.70 -62.83
C GLU A 687 14.92 31.97 -61.78
N ARG A 688 15.54 31.56 -60.65
CA ARG A 688 14.88 30.68 -59.67
C ARG A 688 14.58 31.34 -58.33
N ILE A 689 13.42 31.01 -57.77
CA ILE A 689 13.05 31.29 -56.39
C ILE A 689 13.02 29.96 -55.63
N THR A 690 13.78 29.84 -54.55
CA THR A 690 13.81 28.63 -53.70
C THR A 690 12.98 28.86 -52.45
N TYR A 691 11.84 28.18 -52.36
CA TYR A 691 10.97 28.22 -51.18
C TYR A 691 11.43 27.21 -50.13
N ALA A 692 11.46 27.66 -48.87
CA ALA A 692 11.58 26.79 -47.70
C ALA A 692 10.25 26.85 -46.91
N VAL A 693 9.72 25.66 -46.63
CA VAL A 693 8.44 25.44 -45.96
C VAL A 693 8.67 24.63 -44.68
N THR A 694 7.95 24.95 -43.61
CA THR A 694 7.96 24.16 -42.38
C THR A 694 6.53 23.90 -41.92
N ALA A 695 6.21 22.63 -41.68
CA ALA A 695 4.93 22.19 -41.14
C ALA A 695 5.15 21.55 -39.76
N THR A 696 4.60 22.16 -38.71
CA THR A 696 4.83 21.79 -37.30
C THR A 696 3.54 21.34 -36.65
N ASN A 697 3.56 20.16 -36.01
CA ASN A 697 2.47 19.74 -35.12
C ASN A 697 2.56 20.53 -33.80
N THR A 698 1.56 21.36 -33.54
CA THR A 698 1.42 22.15 -32.30
C THR A 698 0.30 21.63 -31.40
N GLY A 699 -0.28 20.49 -31.76
CA GLY A 699 -1.15 19.69 -30.89
C GLY A 699 -0.38 18.84 -29.89
N ALA A 700 -1.11 18.24 -28.97
CA ALA A 700 -0.61 17.24 -28.01
C ALA A 700 -0.59 15.83 -28.62
N VAL A 701 -1.56 15.50 -29.50
CA VAL A 701 -1.62 14.21 -30.20
C VAL A 701 -0.63 14.13 -31.36
N THR A 702 -0.18 12.92 -31.69
CA THR A 702 0.56 12.67 -32.92
C THR A 702 -0.34 12.80 -34.16
N LEU A 703 0.09 13.54 -35.17
CA LEU A 703 -0.57 13.57 -36.48
C LEU A 703 0.05 12.51 -37.40
N ALA A 704 -0.80 11.71 -38.03
CA ALA A 704 -0.47 10.81 -39.14
C ALA A 704 -0.76 11.47 -40.50
N ASP A 705 -0.37 10.82 -41.59
CA ASP A 705 -0.63 11.25 -42.98
C ASP A 705 -0.28 12.71 -43.30
N VAL A 706 0.74 13.26 -42.63
CA VAL A 706 1.12 14.66 -42.79
C VAL A 706 1.69 14.91 -44.19
N ARG A 707 1.12 15.91 -44.87
CA ARG A 707 1.42 16.35 -46.23
C ARG A 707 1.39 17.88 -46.35
N VAL A 708 2.10 18.43 -47.32
CA VAL A 708 2.21 19.86 -47.61
C VAL A 708 1.84 20.12 -49.07
N ALA A 709 0.72 20.81 -49.28
CA ALA A 709 0.31 21.30 -50.59
C ALA A 709 0.77 22.76 -50.79
N GLY A 710 1.42 23.02 -51.92
CA GLY A 710 1.68 24.37 -52.42
C GLY A 710 0.66 24.80 -53.47
N GLU A 711 0.44 26.10 -53.59
CA GLU A 711 -0.40 26.72 -54.62
C GLU A 711 0.19 28.08 -55.03
N LEU A 712 0.51 28.22 -56.32
CA LEU A 712 0.90 29.47 -56.96
C LEU A 712 -0.34 30.25 -57.40
N THR A 713 -0.29 31.57 -57.26
CA THR A 713 -1.30 32.45 -57.87
C THR A 713 -0.98 32.66 -59.35
N ALA A 714 -1.93 32.34 -60.22
CA ALA A 714 -1.80 32.54 -61.67
C ALA A 714 -1.38 34.00 -62.00
N PRO A 715 -0.49 34.23 -62.98
CA PRO A 715 -0.10 33.31 -64.06
C PRO A 715 0.95 32.24 -63.70
N ALA A 716 1.56 32.30 -62.51
CA ALA A 716 2.68 31.45 -62.14
C ALA A 716 2.35 29.94 -62.22
N SER A 717 3.16 29.19 -62.97
CA SER A 717 2.92 27.77 -63.30
C SER A 717 4.17 27.15 -63.96
N PRO A 718 4.49 25.85 -63.73
CA PRO A 718 3.80 24.90 -62.86
C PRO A 718 4.18 25.06 -61.37
N GLU A 719 3.45 24.36 -60.51
CA GLU A 719 3.73 24.31 -59.07
C GLU A 719 5.17 23.86 -58.74
N PRO A 720 5.81 24.40 -57.68
CA PRO A 720 7.13 23.96 -57.24
C PRO A 720 7.06 22.54 -56.69
N GLY A 721 7.85 21.62 -57.23
CA GLY A 721 7.99 20.27 -56.70
C GLY A 721 8.64 20.30 -55.31
N LEU A 722 7.85 20.06 -54.26
CA LEU A 722 8.33 20.02 -52.88
C LEU A 722 9.04 18.70 -52.58
N THR A 723 10.24 18.79 -52.02
CA THR A 723 10.98 17.67 -51.42
C THR A 723 10.97 17.87 -49.90
N CYS A 724 10.34 16.95 -49.16
CA CYS A 724 10.13 17.04 -47.72
C CYS A 724 10.99 16.06 -46.91
N SER A 725 11.38 16.49 -45.70
CA SER A 725 12.01 15.66 -44.68
C SER A 725 11.32 15.86 -43.33
N PRO A 726 10.78 14.81 -42.69
CA PRO A 726 10.62 13.44 -43.21
C PRO A 726 9.77 13.39 -44.50
N THR A 727 9.95 12.32 -45.28
CA THR A 727 9.24 12.09 -46.55
C THR A 727 7.73 11.97 -46.33
N GLU A 728 6.93 12.48 -47.28
CA GLU A 728 5.48 12.37 -47.22
C GLU A 728 4.95 10.98 -47.67
N PRO A 729 3.84 10.49 -47.09
CA PRO A 729 3.18 10.98 -45.87
C PRO A 729 4.01 10.70 -44.61
N ALA A 730 4.05 11.65 -43.67
CA ALA A 730 4.80 11.49 -42.42
C ALA A 730 3.90 11.34 -41.18
N LYS A 731 4.47 10.79 -40.10
CA LYS A 731 3.93 10.86 -38.72
C LYS A 731 4.72 11.94 -37.94
N LEU A 732 4.06 12.97 -37.44
CA LEU A 732 4.65 14.05 -36.63
C LEU A 732 4.08 14.02 -35.20
N ALA A 733 4.88 13.61 -34.22
CA ALA A 733 4.56 13.70 -32.79
C ALA A 733 4.42 15.17 -32.32
N SER A 734 3.92 15.38 -31.11
CA SER A 734 3.78 16.73 -30.53
C SER A 734 5.09 17.53 -30.60
N GLY A 735 5.01 18.79 -31.00
CA GLY A 735 6.16 19.70 -31.13
C GLY A 735 7.15 19.39 -32.27
N THR A 736 6.95 18.31 -33.04
CA THR A 736 7.83 17.95 -34.16
C THR A 736 7.42 18.62 -35.47
N ALA A 737 8.38 18.80 -36.37
CA ALA A 737 8.20 19.51 -37.63
C ALA A 737 8.78 18.75 -38.83
N MET A 738 8.11 18.91 -39.97
CA MET A 738 8.60 18.58 -41.30
C MET A 738 9.13 19.85 -41.97
N SER A 739 10.24 19.73 -42.69
CA SER A 739 10.77 20.80 -43.56
C SER A 739 10.72 20.37 -45.02
N CYS A 740 10.22 21.24 -45.90
CA CYS A 740 10.18 21.00 -47.33
C CYS A 740 10.88 22.12 -48.11
N THR A 741 11.53 21.77 -49.22
CA THR A 741 12.12 22.74 -50.15
C THR A 741 11.60 22.51 -51.56
N GLY A 742 11.33 23.58 -52.30
CA GLY A 742 10.95 23.53 -53.71
C GLY A 742 11.46 24.75 -54.47
N THR A 743 11.74 24.59 -55.76
CA THR A 743 12.24 25.66 -56.63
C THR A 743 11.22 26.00 -57.71
N TYR A 744 10.92 27.29 -57.87
CA TYR A 744 10.14 27.82 -58.99
C TYR A 744 11.07 28.51 -60.00
N VAL A 745 10.76 28.41 -61.30
CA VAL A 745 11.44 29.17 -62.37
C VAL A 745 10.52 30.29 -62.80
N VAL A 746 10.97 31.54 -62.66
CA VAL A 746 10.17 32.73 -63.00
C VAL A 746 9.92 32.80 -64.49
N THR A 747 8.67 33.00 -64.90
CA THR A 747 8.27 33.16 -66.30
C THR A 747 8.13 34.64 -66.69
N GLN A 748 8.07 34.95 -67.99
CA GLN A 748 7.82 36.32 -68.44
C GLN A 748 6.45 36.83 -67.95
N ALA A 749 5.42 35.98 -67.92
CA ALA A 749 4.10 36.35 -67.42
C ALA A 749 4.11 36.73 -65.93
N ASP A 750 5.01 36.13 -65.14
CA ASP A 750 5.21 36.52 -63.74
C ASP A 750 5.81 37.92 -63.64
N VAL A 751 6.87 38.20 -64.41
CA VAL A 751 7.51 39.52 -64.45
C VAL A 751 6.49 40.57 -64.91
N ASP A 752 5.69 40.28 -65.93
CA ASP A 752 4.63 41.14 -66.43
C ASP A 752 3.55 41.42 -65.37
N SER A 753 3.18 40.41 -64.56
CA SER A 753 2.28 40.56 -63.41
C SER A 753 2.89 41.39 -62.26
N GLY A 754 4.22 41.32 -62.08
CA GLY A 754 5.00 42.07 -61.10
C GLY A 754 5.19 41.39 -59.74
N SER A 755 4.69 40.18 -59.52
CA SER A 755 5.05 39.38 -58.34
C SER A 755 4.59 37.92 -58.40
N VAL A 756 5.45 36.99 -57.99
CA VAL A 756 5.02 35.60 -57.71
C VAL A 756 4.43 35.55 -56.30
N VAL A 757 3.24 34.96 -56.15
CA VAL A 757 2.65 34.65 -54.84
C VAL A 757 2.52 33.14 -54.71
N TYR A 758 3.14 32.57 -53.69
CA TYR A 758 3.11 31.15 -53.38
C TYR A 758 2.54 30.94 -51.98
N ALA A 759 1.52 30.10 -51.85
CA ALA A 759 0.86 29.80 -50.59
C ALA A 759 0.95 28.31 -50.27
N VAL A 760 1.11 27.98 -48.98
CA VAL A 760 1.19 26.59 -48.51
C VAL A 760 0.07 26.28 -47.54
N THR A 761 -0.38 25.03 -47.57
CA THR A 761 -1.28 24.42 -46.59
C THR A 761 -0.73 23.05 -46.22
N ALA A 762 -0.58 22.77 -44.92
CA ALA A 762 -0.28 21.42 -44.44
C ALA A 762 -1.56 20.73 -43.96
N THR A 763 -1.67 19.43 -44.19
CA THR A 763 -2.78 18.59 -43.76
C THR A 763 -2.27 17.31 -43.12
N GLY A 764 -2.91 16.86 -42.04
CA GLY A 764 -2.66 15.55 -41.43
C GLY A 764 -3.93 15.00 -40.76
N THR A 765 -3.80 13.86 -40.08
CA THR A 765 -4.91 13.10 -39.49
C THR A 765 -4.62 12.84 -38.01
N SER A 766 -5.57 13.13 -37.11
CA SER A 766 -5.47 12.81 -35.68
C SER A 766 -5.68 11.31 -35.40
N PRO A 767 -5.38 10.80 -34.18
CA PRO A 767 -5.69 9.42 -33.80
C PRO A 767 -7.19 9.09 -33.90
N ASP A 768 -8.06 10.04 -33.54
CA ASP A 768 -9.51 10.01 -33.71
C ASP A 768 -9.98 10.02 -35.18
N ARG A 769 -9.04 10.10 -36.13
CA ARG A 769 -9.24 10.14 -37.60
C ARG A 769 -9.85 11.45 -38.11
N GLU A 770 -9.82 12.51 -37.32
CA GLU A 770 -10.20 13.85 -37.79
C GLU A 770 -9.09 14.46 -38.65
N SER A 771 -9.48 15.21 -39.69
CA SER A 771 -8.52 15.92 -40.55
C SER A 771 -8.15 17.26 -39.94
N VAL A 772 -6.85 17.49 -39.82
CA VAL A 772 -6.25 18.70 -39.23
C VAL A 772 -5.50 19.44 -40.33
N ALA A 773 -5.95 20.65 -40.66
CA ALA A 773 -5.34 21.50 -41.68
C ALA A 773 -4.75 22.77 -41.04
N SER A 774 -3.62 23.23 -41.58
CA SER A 774 -3.10 24.56 -41.25
C SER A 774 -3.93 25.67 -41.89
N ALA A 775 -3.75 26.90 -41.42
CA ALA A 775 -4.08 28.06 -42.24
C ALA A 775 -3.27 28.04 -43.56
N LYS A 776 -3.85 28.54 -44.64
CA LYS A 776 -3.15 28.77 -45.92
C LYS A 776 -2.35 30.07 -45.81
N VAL A 777 -1.02 29.97 -45.80
CA VAL A 777 -0.13 31.13 -45.59
C VAL A 777 0.59 31.48 -46.90
N PRO A 778 0.37 32.70 -47.46
CA PRO A 778 1.07 33.16 -48.65
C PRO A 778 2.39 33.87 -48.34
N VAL A 779 3.40 33.65 -49.17
CA VAL A 779 4.56 34.53 -49.36
C VAL A 779 4.46 35.20 -50.74
N ARG A 780 4.87 36.47 -50.83
CA ARG A 780 4.91 37.25 -52.07
C ARG A 780 6.34 37.67 -52.38
N THR A 781 6.77 37.43 -53.60
CA THR A 781 8.09 37.83 -54.14
C THR A 781 7.86 38.88 -55.22
N ASP A 782 8.28 40.11 -54.98
CA ASP A 782 8.09 41.23 -55.91
C ASP A 782 9.11 41.20 -57.05
N LEU A 783 8.62 41.31 -58.29
CA LEU A 783 9.42 41.28 -59.50
C LEU A 783 9.55 42.70 -60.09
N VAL A 784 10.75 43.04 -60.55
CA VAL A 784 11.06 44.45 -60.90
C VAL A 784 10.62 44.75 -62.34
N ARG A 785 9.41 45.30 -62.47
CA ARG A 785 8.88 45.81 -63.74
C ARG A 785 9.53 47.12 -64.14
N ALA A 786 10.08 47.15 -65.35
CA ALA A 786 10.53 48.35 -66.03
C ALA A 786 10.12 48.28 -67.50
N SER A 787 9.20 49.15 -67.93
CA SER A 787 8.84 49.33 -69.33
C SER A 787 9.80 50.34 -69.97
N ALA A 788 10.49 49.95 -71.04
CA ALA A 788 11.42 50.82 -71.77
C ALA A 788 11.49 50.43 -73.25
N LEU A 789 11.36 51.42 -74.13
CA LEU A 789 11.37 51.26 -75.58
C LEU A 789 12.51 52.11 -76.16
N VAL A 790 13.26 51.56 -77.10
CA VAL A 790 14.35 52.25 -77.82
C VAL A 790 14.04 52.20 -79.31
N VAL A 791 14.20 53.32 -80.00
CA VAL A 791 14.09 53.41 -81.47
C VAL A 791 15.39 53.96 -82.05
N THR A 792 15.85 53.38 -83.15
CA THR A 792 17.00 53.85 -83.94
C THR A 792 16.63 53.88 -85.42
N ALA A 793 17.16 54.84 -86.17
CA ALA A 793 16.91 55.02 -87.60
C ALA A 793 18.22 55.12 -88.37
N ALA A 794 18.28 54.54 -89.57
CA ALA A 794 19.45 54.54 -90.44
C ALA A 794 19.07 54.55 -91.93
N THR A 795 19.93 55.12 -92.77
CA THR A 795 19.85 55.01 -94.23
C THR A 795 20.40 53.66 -94.71
N GLY A 796 19.63 52.92 -95.51
CA GLY A 796 20.09 51.70 -96.19
C GLY A 796 20.94 51.98 -97.44
N GLY A 797 20.80 53.17 -98.03
CA GLY A 797 21.48 53.60 -99.25
C GLY A 797 20.57 54.48 -100.13
N ILE A 798 21.17 55.11 -101.14
CA ILE A 798 20.48 55.94 -102.13
C ILE A 798 20.56 55.22 -103.48
N ALA A 799 19.41 55.05 -104.14
CA ALA A 799 19.32 54.56 -105.51
C ALA A 799 19.29 55.76 -106.46
N ASP A 800 20.48 56.11 -106.97
CA ASP A 800 20.67 57.02 -108.11
C ASP A 800 19.90 56.45 -109.31
N THR A 801 18.78 57.09 -109.63
CA THR A 801 17.77 56.57 -110.56
C THR A 801 17.96 57.09 -111.97
N ASN A 802 18.69 58.20 -112.15
CA ASN A 802 19.02 58.79 -113.44
C ASN A 802 20.50 58.56 -113.87
N ALA A 803 21.31 57.96 -112.98
CA ALA A 803 22.72 57.61 -113.14
C ALA A 803 23.68 58.81 -113.30
N ASN A 804 23.34 59.98 -112.75
CA ASN A 804 24.17 61.19 -112.87
C ASN A 804 25.21 61.37 -111.73
N SER A 805 25.20 60.51 -110.71
CA SER A 805 26.05 60.58 -109.50
C SER A 805 25.88 61.83 -108.62
N VAL A 806 24.68 62.41 -108.62
CA VAL A 806 24.25 63.58 -107.82
C VAL A 806 22.89 63.25 -107.22
N THR A 807 22.76 63.20 -105.89
CA THR A 807 21.45 62.95 -105.26
C THR A 807 20.50 64.12 -105.53
N ASP A 808 19.56 63.91 -106.44
CA ASP A 808 18.61 64.91 -106.93
C ASP A 808 17.17 64.37 -107.09
N ALA A 809 16.29 65.14 -107.73
CA ALA A 809 14.85 64.91 -107.74
C ALA A 809 14.46 63.68 -108.59
N GLY A 810 14.01 62.62 -107.93
CA GLY A 810 13.67 61.33 -108.53
C GLY A 810 14.41 60.14 -107.92
N ASP A 811 15.52 60.38 -107.21
CA ASP A 811 16.27 59.34 -106.49
C ASP A 811 15.47 58.74 -105.33
N VAL A 812 15.74 57.48 -105.00
CA VAL A 812 15.07 56.78 -103.90
C VAL A 812 16.04 56.52 -102.75
N ILE A 813 15.77 57.14 -101.59
CA ILE A 813 16.50 56.87 -100.36
C ILE A 813 15.79 55.75 -99.60
N SER A 814 16.53 54.68 -99.30
CA SER A 814 16.04 53.60 -98.44
C SER A 814 16.38 53.87 -96.98
N TYR A 815 15.44 53.56 -96.09
CA TYR A 815 15.58 53.72 -94.64
C TYR A 815 15.21 52.44 -93.90
N SER A 816 15.89 52.22 -92.77
CA SER A 816 15.55 51.19 -91.79
C SER A 816 15.36 51.82 -90.42
N VAL A 817 14.39 51.30 -89.68
CA VAL A 817 14.09 51.69 -88.30
C VAL A 817 14.04 50.42 -87.46
N GLU A 818 14.79 50.39 -86.36
CA GLU A 818 14.76 49.29 -85.40
C GLU A 818 14.14 49.77 -84.09
N VAL A 819 13.10 49.06 -83.63
CA VAL A 819 12.45 49.27 -82.34
C VAL A 819 12.81 48.09 -81.44
N THR A 820 13.45 48.35 -80.31
CA THR A 820 13.88 47.34 -79.33
C THR A 820 13.16 47.55 -78.00
N ASN A 821 12.59 46.49 -77.42
CA ASN A 821 12.17 46.49 -76.03
C ASN A 821 13.40 46.36 -75.12
N ALA A 822 13.73 47.44 -74.41
CA ALA A 822 14.86 47.51 -73.46
C ALA A 822 14.42 47.33 -72.00
N GLY A 823 13.13 47.03 -71.76
CA GLY A 823 12.56 46.78 -70.45
C GLY A 823 12.71 45.34 -69.95
N THR A 824 12.11 45.06 -68.80
CA THR A 824 11.97 43.72 -68.21
C THR A 824 10.59 43.10 -68.46
N VAL A 825 9.61 43.90 -68.92
CA VAL A 825 8.24 43.45 -69.23
C VAL A 825 8.01 43.31 -70.73
N SER A 826 7.08 42.45 -71.12
CA SER A 826 6.54 42.39 -72.49
C SER A 826 5.88 43.73 -72.86
N LEU A 827 6.07 44.18 -74.09
CA LEU A 827 5.41 45.39 -74.61
C LEU A 827 4.49 45.00 -75.76
N ASP A 828 3.20 45.25 -75.59
CA ASP A 828 2.13 44.97 -76.56
C ASP A 828 1.89 46.14 -77.51
N LYS A 829 1.29 45.84 -78.67
CA LYS A 829 0.85 46.84 -79.67
C LYS A 829 1.97 47.79 -80.07
N VAL A 830 3.16 47.24 -80.36
CA VAL A 830 4.36 48.00 -80.72
C VAL A 830 4.22 48.59 -82.12
N ALA A 831 3.49 49.69 -82.22
CA ALA A 831 3.31 50.45 -83.43
C ALA A 831 4.60 51.23 -83.76
N ALA A 832 5.25 50.84 -84.84
CA ALA A 832 6.45 51.50 -85.34
C ALA A 832 6.08 52.63 -86.32
N VAL A 833 6.17 53.85 -85.79
CA VAL A 833 6.73 55.01 -86.52
C VAL A 833 5.83 55.69 -87.55
N THR A 834 5.29 56.84 -87.14
CA THR A 834 5.09 57.96 -88.06
C THR A 834 6.44 58.56 -88.45
N SER A 835 6.67 58.67 -89.75
CA SER A 835 7.86 59.25 -90.37
C SER A 835 7.55 60.67 -90.85
N VAL A 836 8.08 61.70 -90.17
CA VAL A 836 7.99 63.08 -90.69
C VAL A 836 9.21 63.34 -91.56
N VAL A 837 8.97 63.80 -92.80
CA VAL A 837 10.01 64.29 -93.72
C VAL A 837 9.99 65.82 -93.74
N ALA A 838 11.06 66.42 -93.24
CA ALA A 838 11.35 67.83 -93.52
C ALA A 838 12.21 67.92 -94.81
N PRO A 839 11.95 68.88 -95.72
CA PRO A 839 11.01 70.00 -95.59
C PRO A 839 9.52 69.71 -95.87
N ALA A 840 9.17 68.86 -96.86
CA ALA A 840 7.81 68.84 -97.42
C ALA A 840 7.30 67.46 -97.89
N GLY A 841 8.05 66.39 -97.66
CA GLY A 841 7.75 65.06 -98.19
C GLY A 841 6.53 64.36 -97.55
N PRO A 842 5.80 63.52 -98.29
CA PRO A 842 4.90 62.55 -97.67
C PRO A 842 5.70 61.56 -96.81
N ALA A 843 5.11 61.12 -95.71
CA ALA A 843 5.69 60.12 -94.82
C ALA A 843 6.04 58.82 -95.60
N PRO A 844 7.30 58.35 -95.63
CA PRO A 844 7.63 57.07 -96.25
C PRO A 844 6.90 55.94 -95.53
N VAL A 845 6.15 55.15 -96.29
CA VAL A 845 5.37 54.02 -95.78
C VAL A 845 6.33 52.93 -95.31
N LEU A 846 6.29 52.61 -94.03
CA LEU A 846 7.15 51.60 -93.43
C LEU A 846 6.49 50.21 -93.51
N ALA A 847 7.20 49.26 -94.11
CA ALA A 847 6.89 47.84 -94.05
C ALA A 847 7.69 47.20 -92.90
N CYS A 848 7.00 46.65 -91.90
CA CYS A 848 7.61 46.01 -90.74
C CYS A 848 7.79 44.50 -90.91
N SER A 849 8.80 43.94 -90.25
CA SER A 849 9.16 42.51 -90.30
C SER A 849 8.13 41.57 -89.67
N ALA A 850 7.13 42.11 -88.98
CA ALA A 850 5.97 41.43 -88.44
C ALA A 850 4.71 42.28 -88.67
N ALA A 851 3.55 41.64 -88.83
CA ALA A 851 2.27 42.32 -88.99
C ALA A 851 1.65 42.67 -87.63
N ASP A 852 0.91 43.77 -87.57
CA ASP A 852 0.27 44.25 -86.33
C ASP A 852 -0.91 43.38 -85.87
N PRO A 853 -1.15 43.27 -84.54
CA PRO A 853 -0.38 43.89 -83.46
C PRO A 853 0.88 43.08 -83.09
N VAL A 854 2.03 43.75 -83.00
CA VAL A 854 3.28 43.13 -82.53
C VAL A 854 3.39 43.22 -81.00
N THR A 855 3.76 42.10 -80.36
CA THR A 855 4.23 42.05 -78.97
C THR A 855 5.74 41.81 -78.95
N LEU A 856 6.50 42.69 -78.29
CA LEU A 856 7.94 42.51 -78.07
C LEU A 856 8.19 42.05 -76.63
N ALA A 857 8.65 40.81 -76.46
CA ALA A 857 9.30 40.36 -75.23
C ALA A 857 10.56 41.20 -74.92
N PRO A 858 11.08 41.21 -73.68
CA PRO A 858 12.34 41.86 -73.32
C PRO A 858 13.49 41.49 -74.26
N LYS A 859 14.28 42.49 -74.68
CA LYS A 859 15.36 42.39 -75.69
C LYS A 859 14.87 42.03 -77.12
N GLY A 860 13.55 41.84 -77.30
CA GLY A 860 12.92 41.62 -78.60
C GLY A 860 12.97 42.86 -79.48
N LYS A 861 12.96 42.64 -80.81
CA LYS A 861 13.15 43.66 -81.83
C LYS A 861 12.06 43.59 -82.91
N LEU A 862 11.66 44.76 -83.39
CA LEU A 862 10.87 44.96 -84.60
C LEU A 862 11.67 45.83 -85.57
N THR A 863 11.92 45.34 -86.78
CA THR A 863 12.63 46.09 -87.82
C THR A 863 11.63 46.49 -88.90
N CYS A 864 11.63 47.75 -89.30
CA CYS A 864 10.79 48.26 -90.38
C CYS A 864 11.63 49.00 -91.42
N THR A 865 11.27 48.85 -92.69
CA THR A 865 11.96 49.46 -93.82
C THR A 865 11.00 50.28 -94.66
N GLY A 866 11.45 51.41 -95.20
CA GLY A 866 10.67 52.21 -96.12
C GLY A 866 11.55 52.97 -97.10
N GLU A 867 10.92 53.48 -98.16
CA GLU A 867 11.58 54.19 -99.25
C GLU A 867 10.98 55.59 -99.38
N TYR A 868 11.83 56.57 -99.69
CA TYR A 868 11.43 57.95 -99.94
C TYR A 868 12.00 58.42 -101.28
N THR A 869 11.14 58.90 -102.18
CA THR A 869 11.57 59.53 -103.43
C THR A 869 11.88 61.00 -103.18
N VAL A 870 13.12 61.42 -103.47
CA VAL A 870 13.59 62.80 -103.34
C VAL A 870 12.79 63.72 -104.27
N THR A 871 12.25 64.81 -103.73
CA THR A 871 11.54 65.85 -104.49
C THR A 871 12.43 67.06 -104.74
N GLN A 872 12.07 67.90 -105.72
CA GLN A 872 12.82 69.14 -105.99
C GLN A 872 12.91 70.05 -104.76
N SER A 873 11.85 70.10 -103.93
CA SER A 873 11.86 70.89 -102.69
C SER A 873 12.87 70.40 -101.66
N ASP A 874 13.22 69.10 -101.68
CA ASP A 874 14.21 68.53 -100.78
C ASP A 874 15.62 68.91 -101.23
N VAL A 875 15.90 68.81 -102.54
CA VAL A 875 17.17 69.24 -103.17
C VAL A 875 17.40 70.74 -102.96
N ASP A 876 16.38 71.55 -103.21
CA ASP A 876 16.44 73.01 -103.02
C ASP A 876 16.69 73.39 -101.55
N SER A 877 16.17 72.62 -100.59
CA SER A 877 16.46 72.80 -99.15
C SER A 877 17.88 72.37 -98.76
N GLY A 878 18.39 71.29 -99.37
CA GLY A 878 19.73 70.74 -99.12
C GLY A 878 19.79 69.50 -98.23
N SER A 879 18.68 69.03 -97.64
CA SER A 879 18.69 67.78 -96.87
C SER A 879 17.30 67.16 -96.69
N VAL A 880 17.23 65.84 -96.71
CA VAL A 880 16.06 65.05 -96.29
C VAL A 880 16.27 64.61 -94.85
N VAL A 881 15.40 65.01 -93.92
CA VAL A 881 15.42 64.53 -92.53
C VAL A 881 14.25 63.57 -92.31
N VAL A 882 14.53 62.31 -91.95
CA VAL A 882 13.51 61.34 -91.53
C VAL A 882 13.53 61.21 -90.01
N ALA A 883 12.41 61.56 -89.38
CA ALA A 883 12.20 61.48 -87.93
C ALA A 883 11.27 60.33 -87.56
N ALA A 884 11.71 59.43 -86.67
CA ALA A 884 11.06 58.15 -86.36
C ALA A 884 10.72 57.99 -84.87
N SER A 885 9.45 57.71 -84.53
CA SER A 885 8.98 57.57 -83.13
C SER A 885 8.09 56.34 -82.92
N ALA A 886 8.41 55.48 -81.95
CA ALA A 886 7.66 54.24 -81.67
C ALA A 886 6.76 54.36 -80.42
N SER A 887 5.66 53.61 -80.40
CA SER A 887 4.75 53.53 -79.25
C SER A 887 4.30 52.10 -78.98
N ALA A 888 4.22 51.73 -77.71
CA ALA A 888 3.72 50.45 -77.23
C ALA A 888 2.85 50.63 -75.98
N VAL A 889 2.31 49.53 -75.44
CA VAL A 889 1.58 49.47 -74.17
C VAL A 889 2.22 48.40 -73.29
N ASP A 890 2.46 48.69 -72.02
CA ASP A 890 2.99 47.70 -71.07
C ASP A 890 1.87 46.83 -70.43
N PRO A 891 2.19 45.76 -69.68
CA PRO A 891 1.18 44.82 -69.16
C PRO A 891 0.28 45.42 -68.07
N ALA A 892 0.60 46.61 -67.55
CA ALA A 892 -0.28 47.38 -66.66
C ALA A 892 -1.22 48.31 -67.44
N GLY A 893 -1.13 48.34 -68.78
CA GLY A 893 -1.91 49.19 -69.67
C GLY A 893 -1.33 50.59 -69.86
N ALA A 894 -0.11 50.87 -69.37
CA ALA A 894 0.50 52.19 -69.51
C ALA A 894 1.14 52.37 -70.91
N PRO A 895 0.96 53.52 -71.58
CA PRO A 895 1.59 53.78 -72.86
C PRO A 895 3.08 54.06 -72.70
N VAL A 896 3.90 53.45 -73.56
CA VAL A 896 5.36 53.57 -73.59
C VAL A 896 5.75 54.16 -74.94
N THR A 897 6.29 55.39 -74.97
CA THR A 897 6.62 56.11 -76.21
C THR A 897 8.08 56.51 -76.24
N VAL A 898 8.70 56.49 -77.43
CA VAL A 898 10.09 56.91 -77.64
C VAL A 898 10.27 57.56 -79.01
N GLY A 899 11.06 58.62 -79.08
CA GLY A 899 11.42 59.32 -80.31
C GLY A 899 11.35 60.85 -80.21
N PRO A 900 11.63 61.58 -81.30
CA PRO A 900 12.08 61.04 -82.59
C PRO A 900 13.57 60.65 -82.56
N ALA A 901 13.90 59.45 -83.04
CA ALA A 901 15.23 59.19 -83.59
C ALA A 901 15.28 59.79 -85.00
N GLN A 902 16.31 60.57 -85.31
CA GLN A 902 16.42 61.26 -86.60
C GLN A 902 17.63 60.75 -87.39
N VAL A 903 17.45 60.64 -88.70
CA VAL A 903 18.53 60.45 -89.67
C VAL A 903 18.41 61.50 -90.77
N THR A 904 19.54 62.09 -91.17
CA THR A 904 19.61 63.17 -92.16
C THR A 904 20.43 62.73 -93.35
N THR A 905 19.89 62.89 -94.55
CA THR A 905 20.60 62.69 -95.83
C THR A 905 20.86 64.06 -96.45
N GLU A 906 22.11 64.45 -96.63
CA GLU A 906 22.47 65.71 -97.31
C GLU A 906 22.29 65.59 -98.83
N MET A 907 21.73 66.61 -99.48
CA MET A 907 21.49 66.67 -100.93
C MET A 907 22.61 67.46 -101.62
N VAL A 908 22.95 67.09 -102.86
CA VAL A 908 24.10 67.69 -103.57
C VAL A 908 23.71 68.97 -104.29
N LYS A 909 23.89 70.10 -103.61
CA LYS A 909 23.59 71.45 -104.14
C LYS A 909 24.49 71.83 -105.33
N LYS A 910 23.91 71.92 -106.53
CA LYS A 910 24.59 72.35 -107.76
C LYS A 910 23.70 73.26 -108.62
N GLY A 911 23.92 74.57 -108.52
CA GLY A 911 23.35 75.55 -109.46
C GLY A 911 24.22 75.69 -110.70
N ALA A 912 23.63 75.59 -111.90
CA ALA A 912 24.32 75.80 -113.18
C ALA A 912 23.33 76.21 -114.27
N MET A 913 23.78 76.97 -115.26
CA MET A 913 22.95 77.49 -116.34
C MET A 913 23.79 77.73 -117.60
N SER A 914 23.15 77.72 -118.76
CA SER A 914 23.74 78.07 -120.05
C SER A 914 22.85 79.04 -120.83
N ALA A 915 23.44 79.83 -121.72
CA ALA A 915 22.72 80.81 -122.54
C ALA A 915 23.33 80.94 -123.95
N THR A 916 22.48 80.90 -124.97
CA THR A 916 22.88 80.95 -126.39
C THR A 916 22.12 82.06 -127.09
N ALA A 917 22.84 83.06 -127.61
CA ALA A 917 22.29 84.14 -128.43
C ALA A 917 22.35 83.81 -129.93
N SER A 918 21.35 84.25 -130.69
CA SER A 918 21.25 84.00 -132.15
C SER A 918 20.44 85.10 -132.86
N VAL A 919 20.61 85.21 -134.18
CA VAL A 919 19.70 85.94 -135.07
C VAL A 919 18.79 84.92 -135.73
N SER A 920 17.47 85.06 -135.56
CA SER A 920 16.47 84.14 -136.11
C SER A 920 16.06 84.49 -137.54
N SER A 921 16.08 85.79 -137.89
CA SER A 921 15.72 86.29 -139.22
C SER A 921 16.21 87.72 -139.42
N ILE A 922 16.29 88.14 -140.69
CA ILE A 922 16.47 89.53 -141.10
C ILE A 922 15.27 89.90 -141.98
N GLU A 923 14.56 90.97 -141.63
CA GLU A 923 13.56 91.59 -142.50
C GLU A 923 14.26 92.59 -143.43
N ASP A 924 14.51 92.17 -144.67
CA ASP A 924 14.83 93.08 -145.77
C ASP A 924 13.58 93.92 -146.10
N ARG A 925 13.64 95.22 -145.82
CA ARG A 925 12.49 96.14 -145.90
C ARG A 925 12.48 97.03 -147.12
N ASN A 926 13.60 97.12 -147.85
CA ASN A 926 13.67 97.86 -149.11
C ASN A 926 13.78 96.93 -150.35
N SER A 927 13.89 95.62 -150.12
CA SER A 927 14.01 94.54 -151.10
C SER A 927 15.26 94.60 -151.97
N ASN A 928 16.37 95.15 -151.46
CA ASN A 928 17.65 95.22 -152.17
C ASN A 928 18.60 94.04 -151.88
N THR A 929 18.22 93.13 -150.98
CA THR A 929 18.95 91.92 -150.55
C THR A 929 20.28 92.16 -149.81
N ARG A 930 20.46 93.33 -149.21
CA ARG A 930 21.65 93.72 -148.44
C ARG A 930 21.23 94.25 -147.08
N ASN A 931 21.89 93.79 -146.02
CA ASN A 931 21.71 94.34 -144.68
C ASN A 931 22.15 95.82 -144.68
N ASP A 932 21.21 96.75 -144.72
CA ASP A 932 21.48 98.18 -144.81
C ASP A 932 20.48 99.03 -143.99
N PRO A 933 20.63 100.37 -143.92
CA PRO A 933 19.83 101.22 -143.05
C PRO A 933 18.31 101.20 -143.33
N GLY A 934 17.57 100.45 -142.52
CA GLY A 934 16.12 100.29 -142.60
C GLY A 934 15.64 98.87 -142.30
N ASP A 935 16.50 97.88 -142.49
CA ASP A 935 16.24 96.46 -142.25
C ASP A 935 16.15 96.10 -140.77
N VAL A 936 15.51 94.98 -140.42
CA VAL A 936 15.33 94.56 -139.03
C VAL A 936 15.93 93.19 -138.73
N LEU A 937 16.91 93.18 -137.83
CA LEU A 937 17.45 91.97 -137.21
C LEU A 937 16.48 91.48 -136.13
N VAL A 938 16.07 90.21 -136.19
CA VAL A 938 15.29 89.56 -135.13
C VAL A 938 16.22 88.61 -134.38
N TYR A 939 16.31 88.78 -133.06
CA TYR A 939 17.16 87.99 -132.16
C TYR A 939 16.34 86.95 -131.40
N SER A 940 16.99 85.83 -131.09
CA SER A 940 16.49 84.81 -130.17
C SER A 940 17.60 84.37 -129.22
N VAL A 941 17.30 84.39 -127.92
CA VAL A 941 18.16 83.92 -126.84
C VAL A 941 17.47 82.72 -126.19
N VAL A 942 18.19 81.61 -126.02
CA VAL A 942 17.71 80.46 -125.21
C VAL A 942 18.60 80.31 -123.99
N VAL A 943 17.97 80.29 -122.81
CA VAL A 943 18.59 80.02 -121.51
C VAL A 943 18.10 78.68 -121.01
N THR A 944 18.99 77.85 -120.45
CA THR A 944 18.67 76.53 -119.89
C THR A 944 19.25 76.41 -118.48
N ASN A 945 18.46 75.93 -117.52
CA ASN A 945 18.99 75.49 -116.22
C ASN A 945 19.66 74.11 -116.40
N THR A 946 20.95 74.02 -116.06
CA THR A 946 21.78 72.80 -116.18
C THR A 946 22.28 72.30 -114.81
N GLY A 947 21.74 72.86 -113.72
CA GLY A 947 21.94 72.42 -112.35
C GLY A 947 20.81 71.53 -111.84
N ALA A 948 20.98 71.03 -110.61
CA ALA A 948 19.98 70.26 -109.87
C ALA A 948 19.09 71.14 -108.96
N LEU A 949 19.41 72.43 -108.83
CA LEU A 949 18.64 73.40 -108.05
C LEU A 949 17.71 74.22 -108.96
N THR A 950 16.55 74.61 -108.43
CA THR A 950 15.71 75.65 -109.03
C THR A 950 16.50 76.97 -109.08
N LEU A 951 16.41 77.70 -110.20
CA LEU A 951 17.03 79.02 -110.35
C LEU A 951 15.96 80.11 -110.31
N ASP A 952 16.05 80.96 -109.30
CA ASP A 952 15.19 82.12 -109.08
C ASP A 952 15.76 83.38 -109.73
N ALA A 953 14.88 84.38 -109.90
CA ALA A 953 15.21 85.72 -110.39
C ALA A 953 16.02 85.76 -111.70
N VAL A 954 15.80 84.78 -112.59
CA VAL A 954 16.49 84.65 -113.89
C VAL A 954 16.21 85.88 -114.74
N GLN A 955 17.26 86.67 -114.95
CA GLN A 955 17.26 87.92 -115.72
C GLN A 955 18.17 87.77 -116.93
N VAL A 956 17.65 88.15 -118.10
CA VAL A 956 18.38 88.21 -119.38
C VAL A 956 18.53 89.67 -119.76
N ALA A 957 19.77 90.12 -119.93
CA ALA A 957 20.09 91.47 -120.41
C ALA A 957 20.90 91.38 -121.70
N ALA A 958 20.49 92.12 -122.71
CA ALA A 958 21.11 92.17 -124.04
C ALA A 958 21.48 93.61 -124.40
N GLY A 959 22.72 93.82 -124.81
CA GLY A 959 23.26 95.13 -125.17
C GLY A 959 23.97 95.12 -126.52
N LEU A 960 23.95 96.25 -127.22
CA LEU A 960 24.62 96.44 -128.51
C LEU A 960 25.96 97.16 -128.31
N THR A 961 27.06 96.63 -128.86
CA THR A 961 28.40 97.16 -128.53
C THR A 961 28.78 98.44 -129.26
N ALA A 962 28.36 98.62 -130.53
CA ALA A 962 28.38 99.90 -131.23
C ALA A 962 27.54 99.86 -132.53
N PRO A 963 27.01 101.01 -133.02
CA PRO A 963 26.97 102.33 -132.39
C PRO A 963 25.54 102.84 -132.14
N ALA A 964 25.03 102.55 -130.95
CA ALA A 964 24.04 103.36 -130.23
C ALA A 964 22.67 103.64 -130.90
N GLY A 965 22.10 102.67 -131.62
CA GLY A 965 20.64 102.55 -131.65
C GLY A 965 20.06 102.15 -130.28
N PRO A 966 18.73 102.20 -130.08
CA PRO A 966 18.10 101.75 -128.84
C PRO A 966 18.30 100.25 -128.62
N GLU A 967 18.49 99.83 -127.38
CA GLU A 967 18.63 98.41 -127.03
C GLU A 967 17.38 97.61 -127.42
N PRO A 968 17.53 96.39 -127.98
CA PRO A 968 16.40 95.58 -128.41
C PRO A 968 15.61 95.11 -127.19
N ALA A 969 14.37 95.59 -127.05
CA ALA A 969 13.47 95.17 -125.97
C ALA A 969 13.17 93.66 -126.09
N LEU A 970 13.77 92.87 -125.19
CA LEU A 970 13.55 91.42 -125.12
C LEU A 970 12.21 91.09 -124.45
N SER A 971 11.41 90.29 -125.13
CA SER A 971 10.23 89.61 -124.59
C SER A 971 10.59 88.15 -124.30
N CYS A 972 10.62 87.78 -123.02
CA CYS A 972 10.95 86.43 -122.56
C CYS A 972 9.69 85.58 -122.32
N LEU A 973 9.78 84.29 -122.66
CA LEU A 973 8.80 83.27 -122.29
C LEU A 973 9.52 82.06 -121.63
N PRO A 974 9.23 81.74 -120.36
CA PRO A 974 8.48 82.55 -119.39
C PRO A 974 9.08 83.95 -119.18
N ALA A 975 8.29 84.86 -118.62
CA ALA A 975 8.71 86.26 -118.43
C ALA A 975 9.93 86.37 -117.50
N ALA A 976 10.78 87.37 -117.77
CA ALA A 976 11.94 87.73 -116.94
C ALA A 976 11.66 89.05 -116.17
N PRO A 977 12.07 89.20 -114.90
CA PRO A 977 12.68 88.18 -114.04
C PRO A 977 11.74 87.00 -113.77
N GLY A 978 12.25 85.78 -113.88
CA GLY A 978 11.45 84.55 -113.77
C GLY A 978 12.12 83.45 -112.95
N VAL A 979 11.45 82.30 -112.84
CA VAL A 979 11.94 81.09 -112.16
C VAL A 979 12.15 79.99 -113.20
N LEU A 980 13.24 79.24 -113.08
CA LEU A 980 13.64 78.20 -114.01
C LEU A 980 14.04 76.93 -113.25
N ALA A 981 13.15 75.95 -113.20
CA ALA A 981 13.40 74.62 -112.64
C ALA A 981 14.53 73.88 -113.41
N PRO A 982 15.17 72.84 -112.83
CA PRO A 982 16.15 72.02 -113.53
C PRO A 982 15.71 71.55 -114.92
N ALA A 983 16.63 71.56 -115.88
CA ALA A 983 16.41 71.28 -117.31
C ALA A 983 15.38 72.16 -118.05
N ALA A 984 14.66 73.06 -117.38
CA ALA A 984 13.71 73.97 -118.03
C ALA A 984 14.45 75.06 -118.84
N THR A 985 13.75 75.60 -119.85
CA THR A 985 14.28 76.65 -120.74
C THR A 985 13.44 77.93 -120.73
N MET A 986 14.12 79.06 -120.90
CA MET A 986 13.53 80.38 -121.12
C MET A 986 14.01 80.91 -122.46
N THR A 987 13.09 81.35 -123.32
CA THR A 987 13.41 81.89 -124.64
C THR A 987 13.04 83.37 -124.69
N CYS A 988 14.00 84.24 -125.03
CA CYS A 988 13.78 85.68 -125.15
C CYS A 988 13.97 86.13 -126.59
N GLY A 989 12.92 86.70 -127.18
CA GLY A 989 12.94 87.27 -128.53
C GLY A 989 12.91 88.80 -128.51
N GLY A 990 13.57 89.45 -129.46
CA GLY A 990 13.53 90.90 -129.64
C GLY A 990 13.97 91.29 -131.04
N SER A 991 13.85 92.56 -131.41
CA SER A 991 14.26 93.03 -132.74
C SER A 991 14.93 94.41 -132.71
N TYR A 992 15.76 94.65 -133.72
CA TYR A 992 16.55 95.88 -133.87
C TYR A 992 16.58 96.32 -135.33
N THR A 993 16.28 97.59 -135.59
CA THR A 993 16.38 98.18 -136.93
C THR A 993 17.80 98.67 -137.17
N ILE A 994 18.44 98.18 -138.23
CA ILE A 994 19.75 98.63 -138.69
C ILE A 994 19.67 100.13 -139.02
N THR A 995 20.56 100.92 -138.42
CA THR A 995 20.62 102.37 -138.60
C THR A 995 21.70 102.77 -139.60
N ALA A 996 21.65 104.04 -140.06
CA ALA A 996 22.74 104.64 -140.82
C ALA A 996 24.08 104.70 -140.05
N GLN A 997 24.05 104.58 -138.72
CA GLN A 997 25.25 104.56 -137.89
C GLN A 997 25.87 103.15 -137.84
N ASP A 998 25.04 102.10 -137.80
CA ASP A 998 25.47 100.70 -137.90
C ASP A 998 26.14 100.40 -139.26
N ALA A 999 25.61 100.96 -140.35
CA ALA A 999 26.27 100.94 -141.65
C ALA A 999 27.69 101.55 -141.60
N GLY A 1000 27.87 102.66 -140.87
CA GLY A 1000 29.18 103.26 -140.63
C GLY A 1000 30.15 102.36 -139.86
N ALA A 1001 29.66 101.44 -139.03
CA ALA A 1001 30.47 100.43 -138.34
C ALA A 1001 30.67 99.13 -139.13
N GLY A 1002 29.78 98.82 -140.08
CA GLY A 1002 29.81 97.61 -140.91
C GLY A 1002 29.40 96.32 -140.18
N VAL A 1003 29.04 96.39 -138.90
CA VAL A 1003 28.59 95.26 -138.09
C VAL A 1003 27.67 95.72 -136.95
N VAL A 1004 26.59 94.97 -136.70
CA VAL A 1004 25.83 95.00 -135.46
C VAL A 1004 26.23 93.78 -134.64
N GLU A 1005 26.57 93.98 -133.37
CA GLU A 1005 26.85 92.90 -132.41
C GLU A 1005 25.91 93.03 -131.20
N ASN A 1006 25.21 91.94 -130.90
CA ASN A 1006 24.35 91.81 -129.72
C ASN A 1006 25.01 90.86 -128.71
N VAL A 1007 25.22 91.37 -127.50
CA VAL A 1007 25.92 90.69 -126.39
C VAL A 1007 24.94 90.46 -125.25
N VAL A 1008 24.76 89.19 -124.87
CA VAL A 1008 23.73 88.77 -123.92
C VAL A 1008 24.33 88.18 -122.66
N SER A 1009 24.05 88.81 -121.52
CA SER A 1009 24.39 88.30 -120.18
C SER A 1009 23.16 87.77 -119.47
N VAL A 1010 23.32 86.73 -118.64
CA VAL A 1010 22.23 86.13 -117.88
C VAL A 1010 22.65 85.87 -116.44
N THR A 1011 21.81 86.28 -115.49
CA THR A 1011 22.03 86.13 -114.03
C THR A 1011 20.82 85.53 -113.35
N ALA A 1012 21.03 84.69 -112.34
CA ALA A 1012 20.02 84.09 -111.49
C ALA A 1012 20.56 83.89 -110.06
N THR A 1013 19.71 83.40 -109.15
CA THR A 1013 20.10 82.94 -107.81
C THR A 1013 19.60 81.54 -107.55
N THR A 1014 20.37 80.72 -106.83
CA THR A 1014 19.85 79.48 -106.21
C THR A 1014 18.92 79.80 -105.03
N PRO A 1015 18.17 78.82 -104.48
CA PRO A 1015 17.20 79.07 -103.40
C PRO A 1015 17.84 79.49 -102.07
N ASP A 1016 19.15 79.27 -101.89
CA ASP A 1016 19.94 79.80 -100.77
C ASP A 1016 20.59 81.17 -101.06
N GLY A 1017 20.23 81.81 -102.18
CA GLY A 1017 20.69 83.14 -102.58
C GLY A 1017 22.07 83.18 -103.24
N THR A 1018 22.69 82.03 -103.52
CA THR A 1018 23.99 82.00 -104.21
C THR A 1018 23.81 82.47 -105.67
N PRO A 1019 24.54 83.50 -106.14
CA PRO A 1019 24.39 84.00 -107.50
C PRO A 1019 24.99 83.04 -108.52
N VAL A 1020 24.27 82.81 -109.62
CA VAL A 1020 24.71 82.03 -110.78
C VAL A 1020 24.64 82.92 -112.01
N ALA A 1021 25.68 82.93 -112.83
CA ALA A 1021 25.75 83.80 -114.01
C ALA A 1021 26.41 83.10 -115.20
N VAL A 1022 25.95 83.42 -116.41
CA VAL A 1022 26.55 82.97 -117.67
C VAL A 1022 27.36 84.12 -118.25
N ALA A 1023 28.63 83.86 -118.59
CA ALA A 1023 29.48 84.80 -119.31
C ALA A 1023 28.88 85.14 -120.69
N ALA A 1024 29.08 86.38 -121.15
CA ALA A 1024 28.20 86.92 -122.19
C ALA A 1024 28.29 86.19 -123.54
N SER A 1025 27.11 85.85 -124.08
CA SER A 1025 26.90 85.15 -125.35
C SER A 1025 26.68 86.19 -126.46
N ALA A 1026 27.52 86.21 -127.49
CA ALA A 1026 27.54 87.29 -128.50
C ALA A 1026 27.22 86.78 -129.91
N VAL A 1027 26.40 87.53 -130.66
CA VAL A 1027 26.08 87.28 -132.08
C VAL A 1027 26.34 88.52 -132.92
N ARG A 1028 26.93 88.34 -134.11
CA ARG A 1028 27.38 89.42 -135.02
C ARG A 1028 26.71 89.33 -136.40
N THR A 1029 26.38 90.47 -136.99
CA THR A 1029 25.76 90.57 -138.33
C THR A 1029 26.34 91.76 -139.10
N ALA A 1030 26.81 91.54 -140.34
CA ALA A 1030 27.47 92.57 -141.16
C ALA A 1030 26.47 93.53 -141.87
N VAL A 1031 26.93 94.74 -142.24
CA VAL A 1031 26.15 95.85 -142.82
C VAL A 1031 26.94 96.59 -143.93
N GLU A 1032 26.30 97.19 -144.94
CA GLU A 1032 26.94 97.80 -146.15
C GLU A 1032 26.98 99.38 -146.18
N GLN A 1033 27.71 100.00 -147.12
CA GLN A 1033 28.05 101.46 -147.19
C GLN A 1033 27.92 102.09 -148.62
N THR A 1034 27.86 103.44 -148.77
CA THR A 1034 27.44 104.14 -150.03
C THR A 1034 28.22 105.44 -150.42
N VAL A 1035 28.33 105.80 -151.73
CA VAL A 1035 29.12 106.95 -152.31
C VAL A 1035 28.57 107.44 -153.70
N GLY A 1036 28.89 108.67 -154.22
CA GLY A 1036 28.50 109.19 -155.57
C GLY A 1036 29.25 110.45 -156.13
N GLY A 1037 28.96 110.93 -157.37
CA GLY A 1037 29.59 112.07 -158.11
C GLY A 1037 28.85 112.43 -159.44
N THR A 1038 29.31 113.20 -160.48
CA THR A 1038 30.57 113.91 -160.88
C THR A 1038 30.38 114.90 -162.10
N GLY A 1039 31.20 115.96 -162.30
CA GLY A 1039 31.49 116.65 -163.61
C GLY A 1039 30.90 118.07 -163.87
N PRO A 1040 31.69 119.09 -164.34
CA PRO A 1040 31.62 119.57 -165.76
C PRO A 1040 32.91 120.29 -166.33
N ASP A 1041 32.88 120.68 -167.62
CA ASP A 1041 33.76 121.71 -168.26
C ASP A 1041 32.94 122.55 -169.29
N GLY A 1042 33.43 123.75 -169.63
CA GLY A 1042 32.96 124.61 -170.71
C GLY A 1042 33.95 125.71 -171.18
N SER A 1043 35.17 125.79 -170.61
CA SER A 1043 36.16 126.90 -170.78
C SER A 1043 35.68 128.31 -170.36
N PRO A 1044 36.56 129.30 -170.09
CA PRO A 1044 38.04 129.29 -170.03
C PRO A 1044 38.61 129.74 -168.64
N GLU A 1045 39.92 130.06 -168.60
CA GLU A 1045 40.67 130.91 -167.63
C GLU A 1045 40.27 130.92 -166.12
N GLY A 1046 41.14 130.33 -165.27
CA GLY A 1046 41.05 130.48 -163.81
C GLY A 1046 42.21 129.85 -163.02
N GLU A 1047 43.31 130.60 -162.84
CA GLU A 1047 44.44 130.39 -161.91
C GLU A 1047 45.30 129.10 -162.00
N GLN A 1048 46.63 129.28 -161.93
CA GLN A 1048 47.67 128.27 -162.22
C GLN A 1048 49.06 128.84 -161.80
N PRO A 1049 50.16 128.06 -161.64
CA PRO A 1049 50.34 126.72 -161.11
C PRO A 1049 51.16 126.74 -159.78
N GLY A 1050 51.54 125.56 -159.26
CA GLY A 1050 52.82 125.38 -158.57
C GLY A 1050 52.75 124.97 -157.08
N GLY A 1051 53.77 124.22 -156.66
CA GLY A 1051 53.96 123.78 -155.27
C GLY A 1051 55.42 123.40 -155.03
N ASN A 1052 55.66 122.47 -154.09
CA ASN A 1052 56.97 121.96 -153.65
C ASN A 1052 57.85 122.99 -152.87
N PRO A 1053 58.87 122.51 -152.11
CA PRO A 1053 59.24 121.13 -151.84
C PRO A 1053 59.21 120.72 -150.35
N ASP A 1054 59.48 119.42 -150.14
CA ASP A 1054 59.81 118.70 -148.91
C ASP A 1054 60.45 119.50 -147.75
N GLY A 1055 60.04 119.18 -146.50
CA GLY A 1055 60.85 119.50 -145.32
C GLY A 1055 60.12 119.63 -143.96
N SER A 1056 60.61 118.85 -142.98
CA SER A 1056 60.68 119.24 -141.55
C SER A 1056 59.36 119.10 -140.71
N PRO A 1057 59.34 119.34 -139.36
CA PRO A 1057 59.28 118.19 -138.44
C PRO A 1057 58.44 118.36 -137.14
N GLY A 1058 58.42 117.32 -136.30
CA GLY A 1058 58.81 117.47 -134.88
C GLY A 1058 57.77 117.79 -133.79
N ARG A 1059 57.71 116.87 -132.80
CA ARG A 1059 57.61 117.09 -131.33
C ARG A 1059 56.53 118.04 -130.74
N ALA A 1060 55.56 117.39 -130.06
CA ALA A 1060 55.22 117.53 -128.63
C ALA A 1060 54.93 118.90 -127.98
N ASN A 1061 53.85 118.96 -127.17
CA ASN A 1061 53.94 119.48 -125.79
C ASN A 1061 52.79 119.03 -124.85
N THR A 1062 52.95 119.38 -123.55
CA THR A 1062 52.17 119.06 -122.33
C THR A 1062 51.02 120.09 -122.09
N PRO A 1063 50.26 120.19 -120.94
CA PRO A 1063 50.36 119.51 -119.62
C PRO A 1063 49.06 119.18 -118.80
N GLY A 1064 49.21 118.30 -117.79
CA GLY A 1064 48.87 118.52 -116.35
C GLY A 1064 47.42 118.62 -115.80
N GLY A 1065 47.16 118.01 -114.63
CA GLY A 1065 45.95 118.19 -113.79
C GLY A 1065 46.02 117.49 -112.40
N LEU A 1066 45.30 118.00 -111.37
CA LEU A 1066 45.28 117.58 -109.93
C LEU A 1066 43.87 117.88 -109.31
N ALA A 1067 43.45 117.54 -108.07
CA ALA A 1067 44.05 116.96 -106.84
C ALA A 1067 42.95 116.17 -106.04
N TYR A 1068 43.25 115.14 -105.23
CA TYR A 1068 43.57 115.10 -103.78
C TYR A 1068 42.45 115.48 -102.75
N THR A 1069 42.36 114.72 -101.64
CA THR A 1069 41.37 114.77 -100.50
C THR A 1069 39.91 114.33 -100.79
N GLY A 1070 39.12 113.80 -99.82
CA GLY A 1070 39.43 113.29 -98.46
C GLY A 1070 38.24 113.24 -97.48
N GLN A 1071 38.32 112.40 -96.42
CA GLN A 1071 37.39 112.27 -95.25
C GLN A 1071 35.95 111.74 -95.53
N GLY A 1072 35.24 111.07 -94.60
CA GLY A 1072 35.62 110.51 -93.28
C GLY A 1072 34.42 110.13 -92.37
N GLY A 1073 34.59 109.19 -91.43
CA GLY A 1073 33.64 108.84 -90.35
C GLY A 1073 32.44 107.94 -90.76
N LEU A 1074 31.75 107.20 -89.87
CA LEU A 1074 31.85 107.00 -88.40
C LEU A 1074 31.47 105.55 -88.02
N GLY A 1075 31.79 105.12 -86.80
CA GLY A 1075 31.21 103.92 -86.15
C GLY A 1075 29.85 104.22 -85.46
N PRO A 1076 29.36 103.37 -84.52
CA PRO A 1076 30.18 102.88 -83.40
C PRO A 1076 29.96 101.39 -83.01
N LEU A 1077 30.59 101.03 -81.90
CA LEU A 1077 30.58 99.75 -81.19
C LEU A 1077 29.17 99.31 -80.74
N LEU A 1078 29.04 98.01 -80.44
CA LEU A 1078 28.87 97.59 -79.04
C LEU A 1078 29.41 96.16 -78.80
N ALA A 1079 29.78 95.88 -77.56
CA ALA A 1079 30.33 94.62 -77.07
C ALA A 1079 29.74 94.33 -75.67
N LEU A 1080 30.22 93.27 -75.00
CA LEU A 1080 29.71 92.67 -73.75
C LEU A 1080 28.48 91.76 -73.98
N GLY A 1081 28.26 90.71 -73.17
CA GLY A 1081 29.13 90.15 -72.13
C GLY A 1081 28.38 89.72 -70.87
N GLY A 1082 28.59 88.48 -70.42
CA GLY A 1082 27.92 87.89 -69.25
C GLY A 1082 26.58 87.20 -69.60
N ALA A 1083 26.02 86.36 -68.73
CA ALA A 1083 26.50 85.98 -67.39
C ALA A 1083 26.12 84.54 -67.01
N THR A 1084 26.98 83.89 -66.21
CA THR A 1084 26.63 82.75 -65.34
C THR A 1084 26.19 83.26 -63.95
N LEU A 1085 25.82 82.36 -63.03
CA LEU A 1085 25.40 82.62 -61.62
C LEU A 1085 24.00 83.29 -61.50
N LEU A 1086 23.12 83.02 -60.52
CA LEU A 1086 23.11 82.26 -59.25
C LEU A 1086 21.75 81.50 -59.12
N LEU A 1087 21.68 80.24 -58.64
CA LEU A 1087 21.71 79.74 -57.24
C LEU A 1087 20.40 79.97 -56.44
N GLY A 1088 19.77 78.86 -56.04
CA GLY A 1088 18.69 78.79 -55.05
C GLY A 1088 18.09 77.38 -54.98
N GLY A 1089 17.92 76.72 -53.84
CA GLY A 1089 18.31 77.10 -52.47
C GLY A 1089 17.26 76.70 -51.43
N ALA A 1090 17.12 75.41 -51.14
CA ALA A 1090 16.26 74.91 -50.05
C ALA A 1090 17.02 73.83 -49.25
N LEU A 1091 17.00 73.97 -47.92
CA LEU A 1091 17.71 73.14 -46.94
C LEU A 1091 16.78 72.93 -45.74
N VAL A 1092 17.07 71.95 -44.87
CA VAL A 1092 16.40 71.70 -43.57
C VAL A 1092 15.03 71.01 -43.79
N LEU A 1093 14.63 69.94 -43.06
CA LEU A 1093 14.87 69.67 -41.63
C LEU A 1093 15.26 68.20 -41.33
N VAL A 1094 16.01 68.01 -40.24
CA VAL A 1094 16.47 66.70 -39.74
C VAL A 1094 15.61 66.22 -38.57
N SER A 1095 15.18 64.95 -38.60
CA SER A 1095 14.59 64.28 -37.43
C SER A 1095 15.24 62.92 -37.16
N ARG A 1096 16.35 62.92 -36.41
CA ARG A 1096 16.85 61.69 -35.75
C ARG A 1096 15.93 61.32 -34.59
N ARG A 1097 15.50 60.06 -34.52
CA ARG A 1097 15.30 59.38 -33.22
C ARG A 1097 15.69 57.90 -33.33
N ALA A 1098 16.56 57.45 -32.43
CA ALA A 1098 16.99 56.06 -32.37
C ALA A 1098 16.10 55.26 -31.41
N GLY A 1099 15.77 54.03 -31.79
CA GLY A 1099 15.01 53.08 -30.96
C GLY A 1099 15.71 51.73 -30.87
N LYS A 1100 16.63 51.57 -29.90
CA LYS A 1100 17.12 50.24 -29.52
C LYS A 1100 16.14 49.59 -28.53
N ARG A 1101 15.64 48.39 -28.84
CA ARG A 1101 15.59 47.23 -27.92
C ARG A 1101 15.17 45.96 -28.67
N ARG A 1102 15.54 44.82 -28.08
CA ARG A 1102 15.08 43.48 -28.49
C ARG A 1102 13.69 43.22 -27.89
N ALA A 1103 12.88 42.46 -28.60
CA ALA A 1103 12.41 41.17 -28.11
C ALA A 1103 12.97 40.14 -29.09
#